data_AF-A0A2E4MUE8-F1
#
_entry.id   AF-A0A2E4MUE8-F1
#
_cell.length_a   1.000
_cell.length_b   1.000
_cell.length_c   1.000
_cell.angle_alpha   90.00
_cell.angle_beta   90.00
_cell.angle_gamma   90.00
#
_symmetry.space_group_name_H-M   'P 1'
#
loop_
_entity.id
_entity.type
_entity.pdbx_description
1 polymer ?
#
loop_
_entity_poly.entity_id
_entity_poly.type
_entity_poly.pdbx_seq_one_letter_code
_entity_poly.pdbx_strand_id
1 'polypeptide(L)'
;MKTLLVLLSLFSTLHALTSTQSSLIGRAGNSSNEIERYELLVELSNQTDLDPQLRKDLDLLLPEVDRWANERKHWSDEVVPGAAGNSFLCQYLRPNWPPEVSSEDSPLYPIWSMYRGRALIQRPIQISNLLWNTEKREQHYGEGRRLLAIAKDAFPDNRLVRLYLDELFPWPSLNPPDTLAPEWANLQRETLEKLTHIITWWIQTRQAPDGQLGGGWGDDVEIWRAWTPVLIGFEDSLIIQGQTNIANGLFAIERMKGGYTTYMTDVEHTGEDSGDTCTSMMHLRPDDPLWQNRAIRIFELFRDLWSGRNERDALQFKSTYFTSEKVHPSSKLACDTVYHPRAVQPALLYWQRTANPEMTTLFADWMRTWVQSTARAERGKPAGIIPSAIHWPSGTVGGEGEHWWDPQNHREPQLYRWPSAMSLMTNTLLLTSHMTGDLSYLEPVRTMAAARERFLANPVEDPEPGTEAWCASRMSVASTLAKYRLLTGDDAFDNLLLKDANGYVRYRLTGNRSHLLQGLKQAARPFRINRASYMEEVRWTDRQLSFNRNYANYHADPKLPIPSLGALYSSVTGDFGGALYFPMNAVRWKTGPRDIAALVTASGSQTFGAELYHFGKSERNLGAELYLLDKGTYEMILTNTVSGQTVRRKVVVTGPRTQVSFRIAPRNLYKFQLRKS
;
A
#
# COMPACT_ATOMS: atom_id res chain seq x y z
N MET A 1 -29.19 67.14 37.44
CA MET A 1 -27.87 67.20 38.10
C MET A 1 -27.44 65.77 38.42
N LYS A 2 -26.36 65.31 37.77
CA LYS A 2 -25.48 64.17 38.11
C LYS A 2 -26.02 62.73 38.04
N THR A 3 -25.86 62.17 36.84
CA THR A 3 -25.05 60.99 36.48
C THR A 3 -24.18 60.38 37.60
N LEU A 4 -24.21 59.05 37.77
CA LEU A 4 -23.00 58.22 37.91
C LEU A 4 -23.32 56.74 37.59
N LEU A 5 -23.18 56.37 36.30
CA LEU A 5 -22.92 55.00 35.89
C LEU A 5 -21.40 54.80 36.04
N VAL A 6 -20.96 53.92 36.93
CA VAL A 6 -19.57 53.46 36.95
C VAL A 6 -19.45 52.34 35.92
N LEU A 7 -19.05 52.72 34.70
CA LEU A 7 -18.50 51.80 33.71
C LEU A 7 -17.10 51.42 34.19
N LEU A 8 -16.96 50.20 34.70
CA LEU A 8 -15.66 49.53 34.81
C LEU A 8 -15.21 49.14 33.39
N SER A 9 -14.49 50.05 32.75
CA SER A 9 -13.72 49.77 31.55
C SER A 9 -12.55 48.87 31.92
N LEU A 10 -12.73 47.55 31.83
CA LEU A 10 -11.61 46.62 31.73
C LEU A 10 -10.95 46.84 30.37
N PHE A 11 -10.03 47.80 30.30
CA PHE A 11 -9.04 47.84 29.23
C PHE A 11 -8.17 46.59 29.39
N SER A 12 -8.42 45.55 28.60
CA SER A 12 -7.42 44.53 28.32
C SER A 12 -6.32 45.22 27.53
N THR A 13 -5.32 45.74 28.23
CA THR A 13 -4.07 46.15 27.60
C THR A 13 -3.42 44.88 27.04
N LEU A 14 -3.61 44.61 25.74
CA LEU A 14 -2.70 43.69 25.05
C LEU A 14 -1.30 44.27 25.22
N HIS A 15 -0.45 43.62 26.02
CA HIS A 15 0.97 43.95 26.04
C HIS A 15 1.53 43.66 24.65
N ALA A 16 2.13 44.67 24.01
CA ALA A 16 2.81 44.48 22.74
C ALA A 16 3.98 43.51 22.95
N LEU A 17 4.11 42.52 22.06
CA LEU A 17 5.20 41.55 22.10
C LEU A 17 6.56 42.26 22.09
N THR A 18 7.51 41.75 22.87
CA THR A 18 8.90 42.20 22.73
C THR A 18 9.47 41.76 21.38
N SER A 19 10.57 42.40 20.95
CA SER A 19 11.26 42.01 19.71
C SER A 19 11.73 40.56 19.75
N THR A 20 12.19 40.10 20.92
CA THR A 20 12.59 38.71 21.16
C THR A 20 11.41 37.75 21.03
N GLN A 21 10.29 38.03 21.69
CA GLN A 21 9.08 37.19 21.62
C GLN A 21 8.54 37.11 20.19
N SER A 22 8.47 38.24 19.49
CA SER A 22 8.05 38.31 18.08
C SER A 22 8.98 37.51 17.16
N SER A 23 10.30 37.60 17.38
CA SER A 23 11.30 36.85 16.63
C SER A 23 11.18 35.33 16.86
N LEU A 24 10.97 34.89 18.09
CA LEU A 24 10.78 33.46 18.41
C LEU A 24 9.53 32.89 17.75
N ILE A 25 8.40 33.61 17.81
CA ILE A 25 7.15 33.21 17.13
C ILE A 25 7.36 33.17 15.62
N GLY A 26 7.99 34.19 15.03
CA GLY A 26 8.27 34.27 13.61
C GLY A 26 9.18 33.14 13.12
N ARG A 27 10.24 32.81 13.86
CA ARG A 27 11.15 31.69 13.56
C ARG A 27 10.45 30.35 13.71
N ALA A 28 9.65 30.16 14.77
CA ALA A 28 8.89 28.94 15.01
C ALA A 28 7.88 28.71 13.87
N GLY A 29 7.12 29.75 13.52
CA GLY A 29 6.13 29.70 12.45
C GLY A 29 6.75 29.46 11.06
N ASN A 30 7.92 30.03 10.76
CA ASN A 30 8.61 29.82 9.47
C ASN A 30 9.42 28.51 9.40
N SER A 31 9.72 27.87 10.53
CA SER A 31 10.47 26.61 10.51
C SER A 31 9.68 25.49 9.83
N SER A 32 10.37 24.78 8.92
CA SER A 32 9.86 23.58 8.25
C SER A 32 10.28 22.28 8.98
N ASN A 33 10.95 22.40 10.12
CA ASN A 33 11.33 21.29 10.98
C ASN A 33 10.48 21.35 12.26
N GLU A 34 9.68 20.31 12.49
CA GLU A 34 8.76 20.27 13.63
C GLU A 34 9.50 20.32 14.98
N ILE A 35 10.67 19.68 15.09
CA ILE A 35 11.49 19.68 16.32
C ILE A 35 12.05 21.08 16.58
N GLU A 36 12.60 21.74 15.56
CA GLU A 36 13.09 23.12 15.70
C GLU A 36 11.97 24.06 16.12
N ARG A 37 10.78 23.93 15.51
CA ARG A 37 9.60 24.71 15.91
C ARG A 37 9.24 24.50 17.37
N TYR A 38 9.24 23.24 17.83
CA TYR A 38 8.99 22.91 19.23
C TYR A 38 10.03 23.57 20.15
N GLU A 39 11.32 23.43 19.85
CA GLU A 39 12.41 24.01 20.65
C GLU A 39 12.31 25.55 20.75
N LEU A 40 11.94 26.23 19.66
CA LEU A 40 11.71 27.68 19.65
C LEU A 40 10.51 28.09 20.51
N LEU A 41 9.44 27.29 20.53
CA LEU A 41 8.30 27.54 21.39
C LEU A 41 8.59 27.22 22.86
N VAL A 42 9.47 26.25 23.15
CA VAL A 42 10.02 26.05 24.50
C VAL A 42 10.86 27.26 24.92
N GLU A 43 11.70 27.81 24.05
CA GLU A 43 12.48 29.03 24.32
C GLU A 43 11.56 30.23 24.60
N LEU A 44 10.49 30.39 23.82
CA LEU A 44 9.44 31.38 24.09
C LEU A 44 8.81 31.13 25.45
N SER A 45 8.54 29.87 25.79
CA SER A 45 7.89 29.50 27.05
C SER A 45 8.70 29.89 28.29
N ASN A 46 10.03 29.94 28.15
CA ASN A 46 10.97 30.29 29.21
C ASN A 46 11.16 31.80 29.40
N GLN A 47 10.55 32.65 28.55
CA GLN A 47 10.58 34.10 28.74
C GLN A 47 9.77 34.47 29.99
N THR A 48 10.35 35.29 30.86
CA THR A 48 9.74 35.66 32.16
C THR A 48 8.70 36.77 32.05
N ASP A 49 8.64 37.45 30.92
CA ASP A 49 7.82 38.64 30.64
C ASP A 49 6.68 38.38 29.64
N LEU A 50 6.21 37.12 29.55
CA LEU A 50 5.06 36.76 28.71
C LEU A 50 3.77 37.36 29.27
N ASP A 51 3.00 37.99 28.39
CA ASP A 51 1.62 38.38 28.69
C ASP A 51 0.81 37.15 29.17
N PRO A 52 -0.07 37.27 30.19
CA PRO A 52 -0.81 36.14 30.74
C PRO A 52 -1.65 35.38 29.71
N GLN A 53 -2.18 36.05 28.70
CA GLN A 53 -2.96 35.42 27.64
C GLN A 53 -2.05 34.64 26.68
N LEU A 54 -0.92 35.21 26.28
CA LEU A 54 0.08 34.51 25.48
C LEU A 54 0.62 33.26 26.19
N ARG A 55 0.88 33.36 27.50
CA ARG A 55 1.27 32.21 28.35
C ARG A 55 0.22 31.10 28.29
N LYS A 56 -1.06 31.46 28.49
CA LYS A 56 -2.18 30.50 28.47
C LYS A 56 -2.31 29.81 27.11
N ASP A 57 -2.23 30.56 26.01
CA ASP A 57 -2.32 29.99 24.66
C ASP A 57 -1.13 29.08 24.36
N LEU A 58 0.07 29.46 24.82
CA LEU A 58 1.26 28.63 24.69
C LEU A 58 1.14 27.34 25.48
N ASP A 59 0.60 27.38 26.71
CA ASP A 59 0.38 26.19 27.54
C ASP A 59 -0.65 25.23 26.95
N LEU A 60 -1.61 25.74 26.16
CA LEU A 60 -2.55 24.92 25.39
C LEU A 60 -1.89 24.27 24.16
N LEU A 61 -1.09 25.05 23.42
CA LEU A 61 -0.55 24.64 22.13
C LEU A 61 0.73 23.81 22.25
N LEU A 62 1.65 24.18 23.13
CA LEU A 62 2.99 23.58 23.24
C LEU A 62 2.97 22.06 23.45
N PRO A 63 2.08 21.46 24.29
CA PRO A 63 2.01 20.00 24.42
C PRO A 63 1.55 19.28 23.14
N GLU A 64 0.79 19.94 22.28
CA GLU A 64 0.36 19.37 20.99
C GLU A 64 1.44 19.53 19.92
N VAL A 65 2.21 20.63 19.96
CA VAL A 65 3.42 20.83 19.15
C VAL A 65 4.48 19.78 19.52
N ASP A 66 4.70 19.54 20.82
CA ASP A 66 5.62 18.51 21.30
C ASP A 66 5.22 17.14 20.76
N ARG A 67 3.94 16.76 20.92
CA ARG A 67 3.44 15.48 20.43
C ARG A 67 3.66 15.32 18.93
N TRP A 68 3.33 16.34 18.13
CA TRP A 68 3.53 16.29 16.67
C TRP A 68 5.02 16.29 16.26
N ALA A 69 5.89 16.98 16.99
CA ALA A 69 7.31 17.07 16.66
C ALA A 69 8.10 15.84 17.13
N ASN A 70 7.72 15.30 18.28
CA ASN A 70 8.39 14.21 18.99
C ASN A 70 7.53 12.95 19.01
N GLU A 71 6.75 12.67 17.97
CA GLU A 71 5.71 11.62 17.91
C GLU A 71 6.17 10.28 18.52
N ARG A 72 7.37 9.83 18.15
CA ARG A 72 7.98 8.58 18.64
C ARG A 72 8.26 8.57 20.16
N LYS A 73 8.57 9.72 20.78
CA LYS A 73 8.79 9.82 22.23
C LYS A 73 7.50 9.65 23.03
N HIS A 74 6.36 9.91 22.40
CA HIS A 74 5.02 9.73 22.99
C HIS A 74 4.40 8.36 22.64
N TRP A 75 5.20 7.46 22.07
CA TRP A 75 4.82 6.05 21.96
C TRP A 75 4.56 5.46 23.36
N SER A 76 3.58 4.57 23.43
CA SER A 76 3.23 3.82 24.63
C SER A 76 2.99 2.36 24.26
N ASP A 77 3.38 1.47 25.16
CA ASP A 77 3.14 0.02 25.09
C ASP A 77 1.72 -0.38 25.54
N GLU A 78 0.92 0.55 26.08
CA GLU A 78 -0.44 0.29 26.55
C GLU A 78 -1.39 -0.02 25.39
N VAL A 79 -1.80 -1.26 25.17
CA VAL A 79 -2.69 -1.61 24.04
C VAL A 79 -4.08 -0.98 24.17
N VAL A 80 -4.38 0.04 23.38
CA VAL A 80 -5.73 0.63 23.26
C VAL A 80 -6.57 -0.17 22.24
N PRO A 81 -7.83 -0.57 22.57
CA PRO A 81 -8.69 -1.28 21.63
C PRO A 81 -9.02 -0.48 20.35
N GLY A 82 -9.01 -1.14 19.19
CA GLY A 82 -9.39 -0.58 17.89
C GLY A 82 -8.28 -0.66 16.83
N ALA A 83 -8.61 -0.42 15.56
CA ALA A 83 -7.65 -0.49 14.44
C ALA A 83 -6.47 0.50 14.59
N ALA A 84 -6.74 1.66 15.21
CA ALA A 84 -5.76 2.71 15.52
C ALA A 84 -5.13 2.58 16.93
N GLY A 85 -5.26 1.42 17.60
CA GLY A 85 -4.68 1.21 18.93
C GLY A 85 -3.20 1.58 18.99
N ASN A 86 -2.86 2.55 19.86
CA ASN A 86 -1.52 3.10 20.12
C ASN A 86 -0.90 3.96 19.01
N SER A 87 -1.69 4.38 18.03
CA SER A 87 -1.19 5.18 16.91
C SER A 87 -0.71 6.56 17.37
N PHE A 88 0.60 6.76 17.53
CA PHE A 88 1.18 8.06 17.89
C PHE A 88 1.19 9.07 16.73
N LEU A 89 0.89 8.65 15.49
CA LEU A 89 0.71 9.54 14.34
C LEU A 89 -0.72 10.06 14.18
N CYS A 90 -1.71 9.33 14.70
CA CYS A 90 -3.12 9.61 14.41
C CYS A 90 -3.87 10.29 15.57
N GLN A 91 -3.21 10.47 16.73
CA GLN A 91 -3.84 11.09 17.92
C GLN A 91 -4.39 12.50 17.66
N TYR A 92 -3.91 13.16 16.62
CA TYR A 92 -4.20 14.55 16.22
C TYR A 92 -5.48 14.71 15.40
N LEU A 93 -6.18 13.61 15.10
CA LEU A 93 -7.38 13.64 14.25
C LEU A 93 -8.67 13.69 15.08
N ARG A 94 -8.57 14.04 16.37
CA ARG A 94 -9.74 14.28 17.25
C ARG A 94 -10.44 15.58 16.86
N PRO A 95 -11.79 15.66 16.91
CA PRO A 95 -12.58 16.82 16.48
C PRO A 95 -12.02 18.19 16.87
N ASN A 96 -11.49 18.34 18.09
CA ASN A 96 -11.06 19.63 18.65
C ASN A 96 -9.54 19.76 18.79
N TRP A 97 -8.76 19.06 17.95
CA TRP A 97 -7.30 19.15 17.97
C TRP A 97 -6.73 20.16 16.97
N PRO A 98 -5.69 20.94 17.34
CA PRO A 98 -5.27 21.19 18.72
C PRO A 98 -6.32 22.05 19.45
N PRO A 99 -6.34 22.09 20.80
CA PRO A 99 -7.21 22.97 21.56
C PRO A 99 -7.13 24.41 21.02
N GLU A 100 -8.27 25.06 20.88
CA GLU A 100 -8.35 26.43 20.36
C GLU A 100 -7.64 27.40 21.31
N VAL A 101 -6.85 28.30 20.74
CA VAL A 101 -6.27 29.44 21.49
C VAL A 101 -7.37 30.44 21.84
N SER A 102 -7.09 31.42 22.70
CA SER A 102 -8.15 32.27 23.26
C SER A 102 -8.93 33.12 22.26
N SER A 103 -8.29 33.51 21.15
CA SER A 103 -8.90 34.33 20.11
C SER A 103 -8.04 34.33 18.83
N GLU A 104 -8.63 34.79 17.72
CA GLU A 104 -7.89 35.01 16.47
C GLU A 104 -6.81 36.11 16.59
N ASP A 105 -6.93 37.00 17.60
CA ASP A 105 -5.94 38.05 17.89
C ASP A 105 -4.70 37.52 18.63
N SER A 106 -4.70 36.26 19.04
CA SER A 106 -3.54 35.64 19.68
C SER A 106 -2.33 35.63 18.73
N PRO A 107 -1.13 36.04 19.18
CA PRO A 107 0.10 35.88 18.39
C PRO A 107 0.40 34.44 17.95
N LEU A 108 -0.17 33.45 18.65
CA LEU A 108 -0.01 32.03 18.33
C LEU A 108 -1.12 31.48 17.42
N TYR A 109 -2.15 32.27 17.11
CA TYR A 109 -3.26 31.85 16.24
C TYR A 109 -2.79 31.37 14.86
N PRO A 110 -1.81 31.99 14.18
CA PRO A 110 -1.30 31.46 12.92
C PRO A 110 -0.58 30.11 13.06
N ILE A 111 0.11 29.85 14.18
CA ILE A 111 0.75 28.54 14.45
C ILE A 111 -0.33 27.50 14.75
N TRP A 112 -1.35 27.85 15.55
CA TRP A 112 -2.52 26.99 15.77
C TRP A 112 -3.21 26.63 14.44
N SER A 113 -3.44 27.63 13.59
CA SER A 113 -4.08 27.49 12.27
C SER A 113 -3.29 26.53 11.36
N MET A 114 -1.95 26.58 11.41
CA MET A 114 -1.09 25.64 10.71
C MET A 114 -1.36 24.17 11.09
N TYR A 115 -1.37 23.86 12.39
CA TYR A 115 -1.61 22.49 12.86
C TYR A 115 -3.05 22.04 12.61
N ARG A 116 -4.02 22.90 12.92
CA ARG A 116 -5.43 22.61 12.70
C ARG A 116 -5.72 22.35 11.22
N GLY A 117 -5.19 23.19 10.33
CA GLY A 117 -5.38 23.05 8.90
C GLY A 117 -4.80 21.75 8.34
N ARG A 118 -3.59 21.37 8.77
CA ARG A 118 -2.97 20.07 8.44
C ARG A 118 -3.84 18.89 8.90
N ALA A 119 -4.32 18.91 10.15
CA ALA A 119 -5.16 17.83 10.67
C ALA A 119 -6.50 17.69 9.92
N LEU A 120 -7.15 18.81 9.57
CA LEU A 120 -8.39 18.78 8.80
C LEU A 120 -8.20 18.17 7.41
N ILE A 121 -7.07 18.47 6.74
CA ILE A 121 -6.74 17.88 5.43
C ILE A 121 -6.38 16.39 5.54
N GLN A 122 -5.66 15.98 6.58
CA GLN A 122 -5.26 14.58 6.75
C GLN A 122 -6.45 13.65 7.04
N ARG A 123 -7.58 14.17 7.56
CA ARG A 123 -8.77 13.35 7.85
C ARG A 123 -9.42 12.71 6.62
N PRO A 124 -9.80 13.44 5.56
CA PRO A 124 -10.33 12.79 4.36
C PRO A 124 -9.28 11.99 3.59
N ILE A 125 -7.98 12.23 3.78
CA ILE A 125 -6.95 11.36 3.18
C ILE A 125 -7.08 9.91 3.70
N GLN A 126 -7.42 9.75 4.98
CA GLN A 126 -7.61 8.45 5.60
C GLN A 126 -9.02 7.89 5.44
N ILE A 127 -10.01 8.68 5.85
CA ILE A 127 -11.37 8.19 6.08
C ILE A 127 -12.11 8.21 4.74
N SER A 128 -12.26 7.04 4.12
CA SER A 128 -12.98 6.85 2.86
C SER A 128 -14.37 7.50 2.86
N ASN A 129 -15.10 7.42 3.97
CA ASN A 129 -16.43 8.06 4.11
C ASN A 129 -16.40 9.59 4.00
N LEU A 130 -15.30 10.24 4.38
CA LEU A 130 -15.10 11.66 4.17
C LEU A 130 -14.60 11.93 2.74
N LEU A 131 -13.65 11.13 2.25
CA LEU A 131 -13.07 11.29 0.90
C LEU A 131 -14.11 11.25 -0.21
N TRP A 132 -15.02 10.27 -0.15
CA TRP A 132 -16.02 10.01 -1.19
C TRP A 132 -17.30 10.84 -1.02
N ASN A 133 -17.46 11.52 0.12
CA ASN A 133 -18.54 12.47 0.32
C ASN A 133 -18.05 13.87 -0.07
N THR A 134 -18.46 14.34 -1.26
CA THR A 134 -18.03 15.64 -1.80
C THR A 134 -18.25 16.78 -0.82
N GLU A 135 -19.44 16.91 -0.22
CA GLU A 135 -19.74 18.01 0.71
C GLU A 135 -18.82 17.99 1.93
N LYS A 136 -18.69 16.84 2.59
CA LYS A 136 -17.83 16.70 3.78
C LYS A 136 -16.36 16.90 3.43
N ARG A 137 -15.90 16.38 2.27
CA ARG A 137 -14.54 16.58 1.79
C ARG A 137 -14.25 18.07 1.58
N GLU A 138 -15.13 18.78 0.86
CA GLU A 138 -14.95 20.22 0.61
C GLU A 138 -15.00 21.03 1.92
N GLN A 139 -15.83 20.66 2.90
CA GLN A 139 -15.82 21.29 4.23
C GLN A 139 -14.45 21.15 4.91
N HIS A 140 -13.88 19.93 4.91
CA HIS A 140 -12.59 19.68 5.57
C HIS A 140 -11.42 20.32 4.81
N TYR A 141 -11.36 20.17 3.49
CA TYR A 141 -10.29 20.74 2.66
C TYR A 141 -10.39 22.26 2.57
N GLY A 142 -11.59 22.80 2.39
CA GLY A 142 -11.83 24.24 2.35
C GLY A 142 -11.41 24.91 3.65
N GLU A 143 -11.90 24.42 4.80
CA GLU A 143 -11.51 24.99 6.09
C GLU A 143 -10.03 24.77 6.40
N GLY A 144 -9.50 23.58 6.09
CA GLY A 144 -8.09 23.29 6.28
C GLY A 144 -7.19 24.25 5.49
N ARG A 145 -7.53 24.52 4.23
CA ARG A 145 -6.80 25.47 3.38
C ARG A 145 -6.97 26.92 3.81
N ARG A 146 -8.16 27.31 4.30
CA ARG A 146 -8.40 28.66 4.87
C ARG A 146 -7.45 28.93 6.04
N LEU A 147 -7.35 27.99 6.98
CA LEU A 147 -6.46 28.10 8.13
C LEU A 147 -4.98 28.10 7.71
N LEU A 148 -4.62 27.30 6.71
CA LEU A 148 -3.26 27.33 6.17
C LEU A 148 -2.93 28.63 5.44
N ALA A 149 -3.90 29.31 4.84
CA ALA A 149 -3.69 30.63 4.26
C ALA A 149 -3.32 31.67 5.35
N ILE A 150 -4.03 31.66 6.48
CA ILE A 150 -3.69 32.48 7.65
C ILE A 150 -2.25 32.21 8.11
N ALA A 151 -1.89 30.94 8.23
CA ALA A 151 -0.53 30.55 8.59
C ALA A 151 0.51 31.01 7.55
N LYS A 152 0.20 30.94 6.25
CA LYS A 152 1.09 31.37 5.16
C LYS A 152 1.32 32.87 5.18
N ASP A 153 0.27 33.66 5.44
CA ASP A 153 0.37 35.11 5.47
C ASP A 153 1.25 35.59 6.63
N ALA A 154 1.18 34.92 7.79
CA ALA A 154 2.06 35.18 8.92
C ALA A 154 3.48 34.62 8.73
N PHE A 155 3.61 33.47 8.07
CA PHE A 155 4.86 32.71 7.94
C PHE A 155 5.15 32.32 6.48
N PRO A 156 5.50 33.30 5.62
CA PRO A 156 5.65 33.09 4.18
C PRO A 156 6.82 32.18 3.78
N ASP A 157 7.77 31.92 4.68
CA ASP A 157 8.89 31.02 4.43
C ASP A 157 8.61 29.57 4.85
N ASN A 158 7.46 29.30 5.49
CA ASN A 158 7.10 27.94 5.89
C ASN A 158 6.79 27.06 4.68
N ARG A 159 7.73 26.18 4.36
CA ARG A 159 7.65 25.25 3.22
C ARG A 159 6.51 24.25 3.35
N LEU A 160 6.21 23.77 4.56
CA LEU A 160 5.17 22.76 4.77
C LEU A 160 3.78 23.37 4.51
N VAL A 161 3.50 24.55 5.05
CA VAL A 161 2.24 25.27 4.78
C VAL A 161 2.06 25.51 3.27
N ARG A 162 3.12 25.98 2.61
CA ARG A 162 3.11 26.22 1.16
C ARG A 162 2.89 24.97 0.33
N LEU A 163 3.42 23.82 0.77
CA LEU A 163 3.20 22.53 0.11
C LEU A 163 1.72 22.14 0.08
N TYR A 164 0.98 22.39 1.17
CA TYR A 164 -0.46 22.15 1.20
C TYR A 164 -1.26 23.15 0.36
N LEU A 165 -0.69 24.33 0.07
CA LEU A 165 -1.29 25.40 -0.75
C LEU A 165 -0.69 25.41 -2.17
N ASP A 166 -0.51 24.22 -2.72
CA ASP A 166 -0.20 23.93 -4.13
C ASP A 166 1.23 24.26 -4.60
N GLU A 167 2.11 24.70 -3.69
CA GLU A 167 3.51 24.92 -4.06
C GLU A 167 4.28 23.60 -4.17
N LEU A 168 5.03 23.45 -5.25
CA LEU A 168 5.82 22.27 -5.53
C LEU A 168 7.26 22.47 -5.12
N PHE A 169 7.74 21.59 -4.25
CA PHE A 169 9.14 21.61 -3.85
C PHE A 169 9.92 20.48 -4.51
N PRO A 170 10.97 20.79 -5.29
CA PRO A 170 11.80 19.77 -5.91
C PRO A 170 12.41 18.81 -4.88
N TRP A 171 12.38 17.53 -5.21
CA TRP A 171 13.19 16.49 -4.60
C TRP A 171 14.13 15.93 -5.68
N PRO A 172 15.34 16.52 -5.82
CA PRO A 172 16.28 16.12 -6.86
C PRO A 172 16.67 14.65 -6.71
N SER A 173 17.15 14.06 -7.81
CA SER A 173 17.73 12.72 -7.77
C SER A 173 18.86 12.68 -6.73
N LEU A 174 18.88 11.62 -5.92
CA LEU A 174 19.92 11.44 -4.90
C LEU A 174 21.31 11.29 -5.53
N ASN A 175 21.34 10.77 -6.77
CA ASN A 175 22.52 10.66 -7.61
C ASN A 175 22.25 11.24 -9.00
N PRO A 176 23.23 11.89 -9.65
CA PRO A 176 23.10 12.32 -11.03
C PRO A 176 22.95 11.09 -11.97
N PRO A 177 22.19 11.22 -13.08
CA PRO A 177 22.12 10.17 -14.09
C PRO A 177 23.52 9.78 -14.60
N ASP A 178 23.77 8.49 -14.74
CA ASP A 178 24.99 8.00 -15.37
C ASP A 178 24.77 7.98 -16.89
N THR A 179 25.59 8.73 -17.63
CA THR A 179 25.49 8.86 -19.09
C THR A 179 25.83 7.58 -19.84
N LEU A 180 26.54 6.64 -19.19
CA LEU A 180 26.85 5.32 -19.75
C LEU A 180 25.72 4.31 -19.51
N ALA A 181 24.80 4.60 -18.59
CA ALA A 181 23.69 3.71 -18.26
C ALA A 181 22.53 3.89 -19.25
N PRO A 182 21.87 2.80 -19.68
CA PRO A 182 20.63 2.90 -20.42
C PRO A 182 19.57 3.74 -19.69
N GLU A 183 18.69 4.42 -20.43
CA GLU A 183 17.65 5.29 -19.83
C GLU A 183 16.79 4.54 -18.79
N TRP A 184 16.41 3.29 -19.09
CA TRP A 184 15.62 2.46 -18.17
C TRP A 184 16.35 2.23 -16.83
N ALA A 185 17.67 2.06 -16.87
CA ALA A 185 18.47 1.80 -15.68
C ALA A 185 18.54 3.04 -14.79
N ASN A 186 18.70 4.22 -15.39
CA ASN A 186 18.65 5.49 -14.66
C ASN A 186 17.28 5.75 -14.00
N LEU A 187 16.19 5.51 -14.72
CA LEU A 187 14.82 5.66 -14.19
C LEU A 187 14.52 4.65 -13.06
N GLN A 188 14.96 3.40 -13.24
CA GLN A 188 14.79 2.36 -12.23
C GLN A 188 15.59 2.70 -10.97
N ARG A 189 16.87 3.08 -11.10
CA ARG A 189 17.72 3.51 -9.97
C ARG A 189 17.11 4.69 -9.23
N GLU A 190 16.68 5.74 -9.93
CA GLU A 190 16.08 6.92 -9.28
C GLU A 190 14.92 6.52 -8.37
N THR A 191 14.04 5.64 -8.86
CA THR A 191 12.88 5.20 -8.08
C THR A 191 13.28 4.27 -6.94
N LEU A 192 14.18 3.31 -7.17
CA LEU A 192 14.67 2.39 -6.12
C LEU A 192 15.36 3.15 -4.99
N GLU A 193 16.22 4.11 -5.30
CA GLU A 193 16.96 4.87 -4.28
C GLU A 193 16.04 5.78 -3.47
N LYS A 194 15.07 6.45 -4.11
CA LYS A 194 14.10 7.28 -3.41
C LYS A 194 13.13 6.46 -2.57
N LEU A 195 12.66 5.32 -3.07
CA LEU A 195 11.83 4.40 -2.30
C LEU A 195 12.62 3.82 -1.13
N THR A 196 13.88 3.41 -1.34
CA THR A 196 14.77 2.96 -0.26
C THR A 196 14.95 4.05 0.78
N HIS A 197 15.17 5.31 0.37
CA HIS A 197 15.29 6.46 1.28
C HIS A 197 14.05 6.64 2.15
N ILE A 198 12.86 6.55 1.56
CA ILE A 198 11.59 6.60 2.28
C ILE A 198 11.53 5.48 3.31
N ILE A 199 11.74 4.22 2.89
CA ILE A 199 11.66 3.06 3.77
C ILE A 199 12.63 3.18 4.94
N THR A 200 13.90 3.48 4.68
CA THR A 200 14.92 3.60 5.73
C THR A 200 14.62 4.75 6.68
N TRP A 201 14.08 5.87 6.19
CA TRP A 201 13.65 6.98 7.04
C TRP A 201 12.54 6.57 8.00
N TRP A 202 11.53 5.84 7.52
CA TRP A 202 10.44 5.34 8.37
C TRP A 202 10.96 4.40 9.46
N ILE A 203 11.81 3.45 9.10
CA ILE A 203 12.40 2.49 10.05
C ILE A 203 13.28 3.20 11.08
N GLN A 204 14.15 4.12 10.65
CA GLN A 204 15.12 4.75 11.55
C GLN A 204 14.50 5.86 12.42
N THR A 205 13.56 6.61 11.85
CA THR A 205 13.01 7.81 12.48
C THR A 205 11.74 7.51 13.27
N ARG A 206 10.85 6.68 12.72
CA ARG A 206 9.50 6.47 13.26
C ARG A 206 9.29 5.14 13.96
N GLN A 207 9.99 4.08 13.58
CA GLN A 207 9.77 2.77 14.21
C GLN A 207 10.02 2.81 15.73
N ALA A 208 8.99 2.51 16.50
CA ALA A 208 9.03 2.39 17.95
C ALA A 208 9.73 1.10 18.40
N PRO A 209 10.14 0.97 19.68
CA PRO A 209 10.82 -0.21 20.18
C PRO A 209 10.04 -1.53 20.02
N ASP A 210 8.71 -1.50 20.05
CA ASP A 210 7.85 -2.66 19.80
C ASP A 210 7.64 -2.98 18.31
N GLY A 211 8.12 -2.13 17.41
CA GLY A 211 8.00 -2.30 15.96
C GLY A 211 6.92 -1.45 15.29
N GLN A 212 6.04 -0.77 16.03
CA GLN A 212 5.03 0.12 15.44
C GLN A 212 5.68 1.27 14.66
N LEU A 213 5.04 1.69 13.57
CA LEU A 213 5.40 2.92 12.83
C LEU A 213 4.49 4.09 13.21
N GLY A 214 3.39 3.81 13.90
CA GLY A 214 2.54 4.79 14.57
C GLY A 214 1.22 5.10 13.87
N GLY A 215 0.91 4.44 12.75
CA GLY A 215 -0.43 4.48 12.12
C GLY A 215 -1.47 3.61 12.85
N GLY A 216 -1.01 2.74 13.76
CA GLY A 216 -1.81 1.68 14.35
C GLY A 216 -1.50 0.35 13.68
N TRP A 217 -1.71 -0.76 14.38
CA TRP A 217 -1.27 -2.08 13.90
C TRP A 217 -1.85 -2.46 12.53
N GLY A 218 -3.14 -2.21 12.29
CA GLY A 218 -3.79 -2.53 11.01
C GLY A 218 -3.13 -1.80 9.82
N ASP A 219 -2.86 -0.51 9.98
CA ASP A 219 -2.26 0.31 8.92
C ASP A 219 -0.75 0.05 8.79
N ASP A 220 -0.05 -0.14 9.91
CA ASP A 220 1.40 -0.37 9.95
C ASP A 220 1.78 -1.65 9.21
N VAL A 221 0.93 -2.68 9.30
CA VAL A 221 1.18 -3.93 8.58
C VAL A 221 0.93 -3.81 7.10
N GLU A 222 0.21 -2.80 6.60
CA GLU A 222 -0.05 -2.62 5.17
C GLU A 222 1.10 -1.93 4.42
N ILE A 223 1.91 -1.12 5.11
CA ILE A 223 2.89 -0.23 4.48
C ILE A 223 3.87 -0.97 3.55
N TRP A 224 4.17 -2.24 3.85
CA TRP A 224 5.07 -3.07 3.05
C TRP A 224 4.60 -3.27 1.60
N ARG A 225 3.30 -3.10 1.32
CA ARG A 225 2.72 -3.18 -0.03
C ARG A 225 3.37 -2.16 -0.95
N ALA A 226 3.58 -0.93 -0.46
CA ALA A 226 4.31 0.11 -1.16
C ALA A 226 5.82 -0.21 -1.25
N TRP A 227 6.35 -0.98 -0.30
CA TRP A 227 7.77 -1.32 -0.22
C TRP A 227 8.17 -2.52 -1.08
N THR A 228 7.19 -3.22 -1.66
CA THR A 228 7.42 -4.48 -2.42
C THR A 228 8.56 -4.44 -3.44
N PRO A 229 8.80 -3.39 -4.25
CA PRO A 229 9.92 -3.39 -5.20
C PRO A 229 11.28 -3.52 -4.51
N VAL A 230 11.42 -2.97 -3.31
CA VAL A 230 12.65 -3.04 -2.51
C VAL A 230 12.65 -4.27 -1.60
N LEU A 231 11.58 -4.45 -0.82
CA LEU A 231 11.47 -5.49 0.20
C LEU A 231 11.52 -6.91 -0.38
N ILE A 232 10.86 -7.13 -1.52
CA ILE A 232 10.77 -8.43 -2.19
C ILE A 232 11.84 -8.57 -3.27
N GLY A 233 12.14 -7.48 -3.99
CA GLY A 233 13.11 -7.49 -5.09
C GLY A 233 14.56 -7.66 -4.63
N PHE A 234 14.91 -7.20 -3.42
CA PHE A 234 16.29 -7.09 -2.95
C PHE A 234 16.50 -7.69 -1.55
N GLU A 235 17.76 -7.78 -1.14
CA GLU A 235 18.16 -8.18 0.21
C GLU A 235 18.86 -7.01 0.89
N ASP A 236 18.14 -6.38 1.82
CA ASP A 236 18.62 -5.28 2.65
C ASP A 236 18.30 -5.57 4.11
N SER A 237 19.33 -5.71 4.94
CA SER A 237 19.20 -6.17 6.33
C SER A 237 18.41 -5.20 7.20
N LEU A 238 18.56 -3.89 7.00
CA LEU A 238 17.83 -2.87 7.76
C LEU A 238 16.34 -2.95 7.44
N ILE A 239 16.00 -3.06 6.16
CA ILE A 239 14.60 -3.12 5.70
C ILE A 239 13.94 -4.43 6.15
N ILE A 240 14.64 -5.57 6.03
CA ILE A 240 14.16 -6.86 6.52
C ILE A 240 13.94 -6.83 8.03
N GLN A 241 14.88 -6.24 8.78
CA GLN A 241 14.74 -6.12 10.23
C GLN A 241 13.57 -5.22 10.61
N GLY A 242 13.39 -4.09 9.92
CA GLY A 242 12.24 -3.20 10.13
C GLY A 242 10.90 -3.92 9.93
N GLN A 243 10.75 -4.68 8.84
CA GLN A 243 9.54 -5.49 8.63
C GLN A 243 9.38 -6.59 9.69
N THR A 244 10.49 -7.23 10.09
CA THR A 244 10.48 -8.26 11.15
C THR A 244 10.04 -7.69 12.49
N ASN A 245 10.43 -6.46 12.82
CA ASN A 245 10.02 -5.77 14.04
C ASN A 245 8.51 -5.52 14.06
N ILE A 246 7.94 -5.00 12.97
CA ILE A 246 6.48 -4.81 12.83
C ILE A 246 5.78 -6.16 13.06
N ALA A 247 6.27 -7.21 12.41
CA ALA A 247 5.65 -8.52 12.46
C ALA A 247 5.71 -9.17 13.85
N ASN A 248 6.84 -9.05 14.55
CA ASN A 248 7.00 -9.56 15.91
C ASN A 248 6.17 -8.76 16.90
N GLY A 249 6.14 -7.44 16.78
CA GLY A 249 5.35 -6.55 17.62
C GLY A 249 3.86 -6.86 17.56
N LEU A 250 3.32 -6.98 16.34
CA LEU A 250 1.91 -7.34 16.14
C LEU A 250 1.56 -8.66 16.81
N PHE A 251 2.37 -9.71 16.62
CA PHE A 251 2.06 -11.02 17.19
C PHE A 251 2.39 -11.13 18.69
N ALA A 252 2.98 -10.11 19.31
CA ALA A 252 3.18 -10.04 20.75
C ALA A 252 1.94 -9.56 21.52
N ILE A 253 0.96 -8.92 20.85
CA ILE A 253 -0.23 -8.38 21.51
C ILE A 253 -1.27 -9.46 21.79
N GLU A 254 -2.08 -9.26 22.84
CA GLU A 254 -3.07 -10.22 23.33
C GLU A 254 -4.04 -10.70 22.25
N ARG A 255 -4.60 -9.76 21.46
CA ARG A 255 -5.61 -10.08 20.44
C ARG A 255 -5.09 -10.97 19.31
N MET A 256 -3.77 -11.14 19.17
CA MET A 256 -3.16 -11.95 18.10
C MET A 256 -2.67 -13.33 18.57
N LYS A 257 -2.79 -13.67 19.87
CA LYS A 257 -2.31 -14.95 20.42
C LYS A 257 -2.87 -16.18 19.72
N GLY A 258 -4.11 -16.11 19.22
CA GLY A 258 -4.76 -17.20 18.48
C GLY A 258 -4.25 -17.41 17.04
N GLY A 259 -3.25 -16.63 16.59
CA GLY A 259 -2.76 -16.62 15.21
C GLY A 259 -3.59 -15.74 14.26
N TYR A 260 -4.73 -15.24 14.74
CA TYR A 260 -5.66 -14.34 14.05
C TYR A 260 -6.35 -13.47 15.10
N THR A 261 -6.81 -12.28 14.72
CA THR A 261 -7.31 -11.29 15.68
C THR A 261 -8.57 -11.77 16.42
N THR A 262 -8.67 -11.50 17.72
CA THR A 262 -9.91 -11.68 18.52
C THR A 262 -10.86 -10.49 18.40
N TYR A 263 -10.45 -9.40 17.75
CA TYR A 263 -11.26 -8.22 17.52
C TYR A 263 -12.24 -8.43 16.37
N MET A 264 -13.54 -8.35 16.65
CA MET A 264 -14.59 -8.56 15.65
C MET A 264 -14.73 -7.34 14.73
N THR A 265 -14.38 -7.52 13.46
CA THR A 265 -14.56 -6.54 12.39
C THR A 265 -14.78 -7.25 11.05
N ASP A 266 -15.02 -6.50 9.98
CA ASP A 266 -15.25 -7.07 8.66
C ASP A 266 -13.98 -7.69 8.05
N VAL A 267 -14.15 -8.48 6.98
CA VAL A 267 -13.10 -9.33 6.39
C VAL A 267 -11.90 -8.56 5.83
N GLU A 268 -12.10 -7.31 5.40
CA GLU A 268 -10.98 -6.44 5.02
C GLU A 268 -10.05 -6.24 6.22
N HIS A 269 -10.62 -5.68 7.29
CA HIS A 269 -9.88 -5.26 8.47
C HIS A 269 -9.42 -6.45 9.34
N THR A 270 -10.22 -7.50 9.47
CA THR A 270 -9.85 -8.67 10.29
C THR A 270 -8.71 -9.46 9.62
N GLY A 271 -8.64 -9.42 8.29
CA GLY A 271 -7.58 -10.03 7.50
C GLY A 271 -6.27 -9.25 7.44
N GLU A 272 -6.27 -7.94 7.73
CA GLU A 272 -5.07 -7.08 7.69
C GLU A 272 -3.95 -7.61 8.57
N ASP A 273 -4.19 -7.68 9.88
CA ASP A 273 -3.18 -8.01 10.89
C ASP A 273 -2.41 -9.28 10.50
N SER A 274 -3.12 -10.39 10.28
CA SER A 274 -2.49 -11.67 9.96
C SER A 274 -2.05 -11.79 8.50
N GLY A 275 -2.84 -11.26 7.57
CA GLY A 275 -2.66 -11.46 6.14
C GLY A 275 -1.41 -10.78 5.63
N ASP A 276 -1.29 -9.48 5.90
CA ASP A 276 -0.14 -8.68 5.48
C ASP A 276 1.15 -9.07 6.21
N THR A 277 1.04 -9.31 7.51
CA THR A 277 2.20 -9.68 8.33
C THR A 277 2.75 -11.05 7.96
N CYS A 278 1.92 -12.08 7.89
CA CYS A 278 2.41 -13.42 7.58
C CYS A 278 2.87 -13.51 6.12
N THR A 279 2.17 -12.91 5.17
CA THR A 279 2.57 -12.96 3.75
C THR A 279 3.93 -12.29 3.55
N SER A 280 4.12 -11.09 4.08
CA SER A 280 5.41 -10.38 3.96
C SER A 280 6.55 -11.20 4.57
N MET A 281 6.35 -11.76 5.76
CA MET A 281 7.37 -12.58 6.42
C MET A 281 7.60 -13.91 5.71
N MET A 282 6.59 -14.53 5.10
CA MET A 282 6.77 -15.72 4.27
C MET A 282 7.55 -15.43 2.98
N HIS A 283 7.57 -14.20 2.48
CA HIS A 283 8.49 -13.82 1.39
C HIS A 283 9.92 -13.61 1.89
N LEU A 284 10.08 -13.03 3.08
CA LEU A 284 11.39 -12.71 3.64
C LEU A 284 12.10 -13.92 4.26
N ARG A 285 11.34 -14.80 4.89
CA ARG A 285 11.72 -15.99 5.66
C ARG A 285 10.86 -17.21 5.27
N PRO A 286 10.88 -17.63 3.99
CA PRO A 286 10.01 -18.68 3.47
C PRO A 286 10.16 -20.06 4.14
N ASP A 287 11.32 -20.39 4.71
CA ASP A 287 11.56 -21.67 5.39
C ASP A 287 11.36 -21.59 6.91
N ASP A 288 11.01 -20.42 7.43
CA ASP A 288 10.82 -20.26 8.87
C ASP A 288 9.50 -20.91 9.30
N PRO A 289 9.55 -21.96 10.14
CA PRO A 289 8.37 -22.73 10.52
C PRO A 289 7.35 -21.90 11.29
N LEU A 290 7.75 -20.80 11.94
CA LEU A 290 6.82 -19.92 12.65
C LEU A 290 5.75 -19.35 11.71
N TRP A 291 6.18 -18.80 10.57
CA TRP A 291 5.26 -18.16 9.61
C TRP A 291 4.46 -19.20 8.82
N GLN A 292 5.05 -20.37 8.54
CA GLN A 292 4.34 -21.49 7.94
C GLN A 292 3.22 -22.00 8.86
N ASN A 293 3.50 -22.19 10.15
CA ASN A 293 2.50 -22.63 11.13
C ASN A 293 1.39 -21.60 11.32
N ARG A 294 1.69 -20.30 11.24
CA ARG A 294 0.65 -19.24 11.23
C ARG A 294 -0.26 -19.33 10.00
N ALA A 295 0.30 -19.61 8.83
CA ALA A 295 -0.50 -19.85 7.62
C ALA A 295 -1.39 -21.10 7.74
N ILE A 296 -0.86 -22.19 8.31
CA ILE A 296 -1.63 -23.41 8.59
C ILE A 296 -2.76 -23.10 9.59
N ARG A 297 -2.48 -22.34 10.64
CA ARG A 297 -3.50 -21.95 11.63
C ARG A 297 -4.67 -21.19 11.01
N ILE A 298 -4.39 -20.28 10.07
CA ILE A 298 -5.43 -19.55 9.33
C ILE A 298 -6.29 -20.51 8.48
N PHE A 299 -5.68 -21.53 7.87
CA PHE A 299 -6.42 -22.56 7.14
C PHE A 299 -7.32 -23.40 8.06
N GLU A 300 -6.84 -23.78 9.25
CA GLU A 300 -7.67 -24.47 10.26
C GLU A 300 -8.88 -23.62 10.66
N LEU A 301 -8.71 -22.33 10.88
CA LEU A 301 -9.81 -21.42 11.19
C LEU A 301 -10.82 -21.34 10.03
N PHE A 302 -10.35 -21.30 8.79
CA PHE A 302 -11.22 -21.39 7.63
C PHE A 302 -12.01 -22.69 7.62
N ARG A 303 -11.34 -23.84 7.75
CA ARG A 303 -11.92 -25.18 7.71
C ARG A 303 -12.94 -25.40 8.83
N ASP A 304 -12.58 -25.06 10.06
CA ASP A 304 -13.29 -25.52 11.25
C ASP A 304 -14.31 -24.49 11.76
N LEU A 305 -14.09 -23.20 11.47
CA LEU A 305 -14.87 -22.11 12.06
C LEU A 305 -15.55 -21.23 11.00
N TRP A 306 -14.79 -20.61 10.10
CA TRP A 306 -15.29 -19.54 9.24
C TRP A 306 -16.15 -20.01 8.07
N SER A 307 -15.96 -21.25 7.61
CA SER A 307 -16.65 -21.80 6.45
C SER A 307 -17.63 -22.93 6.79
N GLY A 308 -18.52 -23.23 5.84
CA GLY A 308 -19.46 -24.34 5.91
C GLY A 308 -20.13 -24.63 4.57
N ARG A 309 -20.93 -25.71 4.53
CA ARG A 309 -21.78 -26.05 3.39
C ARG A 309 -23.08 -25.25 3.43
N ASN A 310 -23.36 -24.52 2.36
CA ASN A 310 -24.58 -23.75 2.22
C ASN A 310 -25.77 -24.66 1.83
N GLU A 311 -26.97 -24.11 1.67
CA GLU A 311 -28.20 -24.84 1.29
C GLU A 311 -28.15 -25.46 -0.12
N ARG A 312 -27.12 -25.10 -0.91
CA ARG A 312 -26.83 -25.67 -2.23
C ARG A 312 -25.67 -26.68 -2.18
N ASP A 313 -25.28 -27.13 -0.99
CA ASP A 313 -24.16 -28.04 -0.72
C ASP A 313 -22.79 -27.51 -1.19
N ALA A 314 -22.66 -26.19 -1.36
CA ALA A 314 -21.45 -25.53 -1.79
C ALA A 314 -20.68 -24.94 -0.59
N LEU A 315 -19.35 -25.10 -0.58
CA LEU A 315 -18.48 -24.60 0.50
C LEU A 315 -18.27 -23.09 0.35
N GLN A 316 -18.51 -22.31 1.40
CA GLN A 316 -18.27 -20.87 1.41
C GLN A 316 -18.01 -20.34 2.82
N PHE A 317 -17.56 -19.09 2.92
CA PHE A 317 -17.56 -18.38 4.19
C PHE A 317 -18.98 -18.11 4.69
N LYS A 318 -19.13 -18.15 6.02
CA LYS A 318 -20.40 -17.96 6.72
C LYS A 318 -20.74 -16.48 6.96
N SER A 319 -19.74 -15.61 7.05
CA SER A 319 -19.92 -14.19 7.33
C SER A 319 -18.74 -13.36 6.86
N THR A 320 -19.01 -12.09 6.60
CA THR A 320 -18.02 -11.04 6.39
C THR A 320 -17.37 -10.61 7.72
N TYR A 321 -17.89 -11.03 8.88
CA TYR A 321 -17.38 -10.65 10.20
C TYR A 321 -17.02 -11.89 11.03
N PHE A 322 -15.74 -12.04 11.35
CA PHE A 322 -15.23 -13.17 12.13
C PHE A 322 -13.89 -12.86 12.81
N THR A 323 -13.53 -13.73 13.75
CA THR A 323 -12.29 -13.68 14.56
C THR A 323 -11.66 -15.07 14.66
N SER A 324 -10.56 -15.20 15.41
CA SER A 324 -9.98 -16.50 15.78
C SER A 324 -10.90 -17.39 16.63
N GLU A 325 -12.01 -16.87 17.14
CA GLU A 325 -12.85 -17.54 18.14
C GLU A 325 -14.31 -17.71 17.71
N LYS A 326 -14.83 -16.81 16.87
CA LYS A 326 -16.25 -16.79 16.52
C LYS A 326 -16.53 -16.16 15.16
N VAL A 327 -17.69 -16.49 14.61
CA VAL A 327 -18.29 -15.89 13.41
C VAL A 327 -19.53 -15.11 13.83
N HIS A 328 -19.75 -13.93 13.25
CA HIS A 328 -20.93 -13.13 13.58
C HIS A 328 -22.22 -13.83 13.10
N PRO A 329 -23.25 -14.00 13.94
CA PRO A 329 -24.46 -14.75 13.57
C PRO A 329 -25.51 -13.95 12.77
N SER A 330 -25.18 -12.73 12.32
CA SER A 330 -26.18 -11.84 11.72
C SER A 330 -26.37 -12.19 10.25
N SER A 331 -27.60 -12.45 9.83
CA SER A 331 -27.97 -12.69 8.42
C SER A 331 -27.50 -11.54 7.52
N LYS A 332 -27.68 -10.28 7.96
CA LYS A 332 -27.19 -9.11 7.22
C LYS A 332 -25.69 -9.14 6.92
N LEU A 333 -24.90 -9.73 7.81
CA LEU A 333 -23.44 -9.84 7.68
C LEU A 333 -23.00 -11.18 7.08
N ALA A 334 -23.95 -12.07 6.74
CA ALA A 334 -23.71 -13.44 6.33
C ALA A 334 -23.38 -13.52 4.83
N CYS A 335 -22.25 -12.96 4.41
CA CYS A 335 -21.81 -12.95 3.02
C CYS A 335 -20.38 -13.47 2.88
N ASP A 336 -20.16 -14.34 1.91
CA ASP A 336 -18.84 -14.57 1.30
C ASP A 336 -18.66 -13.53 0.18
N THR A 337 -17.52 -12.87 0.12
CA THR A 337 -17.24 -11.70 -0.73
C THR A 337 -15.90 -11.88 -1.41
N VAL A 338 -15.66 -11.12 -2.49
CA VAL A 338 -14.37 -11.13 -3.20
C VAL A 338 -13.17 -10.69 -2.34
N TYR A 339 -13.39 -10.18 -1.12
CA TYR A 339 -12.35 -9.87 -0.14
C TYR A 339 -11.89 -11.08 0.70
N HIS A 340 -12.67 -12.16 0.78
CA HIS A 340 -12.32 -13.30 1.63
C HIS A 340 -10.98 -13.99 1.32
N PRO A 341 -10.44 -13.95 0.08
CA PRO A 341 -9.06 -14.38 -0.15
C PRO A 341 -8.03 -13.66 0.73
N ARG A 342 -8.32 -12.44 1.20
CA ARG A 342 -7.46 -11.68 2.12
C ARG A 342 -7.30 -12.37 3.47
N ALA A 343 -8.39 -12.87 4.06
CA ALA A 343 -8.36 -13.53 5.35
C ALA A 343 -7.50 -14.81 5.33
N VAL A 344 -7.45 -15.49 4.18
CA VAL A 344 -6.66 -16.72 3.97
C VAL A 344 -5.40 -16.51 3.14
N GLN A 345 -4.98 -15.26 2.91
CA GLN A 345 -3.85 -14.94 2.02
C GLN A 345 -2.56 -15.70 2.35
N PRO A 346 -2.13 -15.83 3.62
CA PRO A 346 -0.93 -16.60 3.96
C PRO A 346 -1.12 -18.11 3.68
N ALA A 347 -2.31 -18.64 3.92
CA ALA A 347 -2.65 -20.03 3.62
C ALA A 347 -2.63 -20.32 2.12
N LEU A 348 -3.10 -19.39 1.29
CA LEU A 348 -2.99 -19.48 -0.18
C LEU A 348 -1.52 -19.51 -0.64
N LEU A 349 -0.66 -18.69 -0.04
CA LEU A 349 0.77 -18.69 -0.34
C LEU A 349 1.45 -20.00 0.12
N TYR A 350 1.07 -20.52 1.29
CA TYR A 350 1.56 -21.81 1.78
C TYR A 350 1.12 -22.94 0.84
N TRP A 351 -0.14 -22.95 0.43
CA TRP A 351 -0.70 -23.93 -0.51
C TRP A 351 0.05 -23.90 -1.85
N GLN A 352 0.26 -22.72 -2.44
CA GLN A 352 1.03 -22.55 -3.68
C GLN A 352 2.42 -23.19 -3.60
N ARG A 353 3.09 -23.10 -2.45
CA ARG A 353 4.48 -23.57 -2.29
C ARG A 353 4.61 -25.05 -1.94
N THR A 354 3.57 -25.64 -1.34
CA THR A 354 3.63 -26.98 -0.77
C THR A 354 2.74 -27.99 -1.49
N ALA A 355 1.76 -27.52 -2.28
CA ALA A 355 0.71 -28.36 -2.85
C ALA A 355 0.02 -29.25 -1.81
N ASN A 356 -0.18 -28.74 -0.59
CA ASN A 356 -0.81 -29.47 0.51
C ASN A 356 -2.17 -30.08 0.05
N PRO A 357 -2.36 -31.41 0.14
CA PRO A 357 -3.55 -32.09 -0.42
C PRO A 357 -4.89 -31.67 0.19
N GLU A 358 -4.91 -31.37 1.50
CA GLU A 358 -6.13 -30.94 2.18
C GLU A 358 -6.52 -29.53 1.74
N MET A 359 -5.55 -28.62 1.66
CA MET A 359 -5.75 -27.27 1.11
C MET A 359 -6.18 -27.33 -0.35
N THR A 360 -5.60 -28.21 -1.17
CA THR A 360 -6.03 -28.43 -2.56
C THR A 360 -7.50 -28.81 -2.62
N THR A 361 -7.95 -29.70 -1.74
CA THR A 361 -9.36 -30.15 -1.73
C THR A 361 -10.31 -29.02 -1.31
N LEU A 362 -10.05 -28.37 -0.17
CA LEU A 362 -10.98 -27.36 0.38
C LEU A 362 -10.97 -26.05 -0.40
N PHE A 363 -9.82 -25.54 -0.83
CA PHE A 363 -9.80 -24.31 -1.62
C PHE A 363 -10.38 -24.50 -3.02
N ALA A 364 -10.16 -25.66 -3.65
CA ALA A 364 -10.82 -25.98 -4.93
C ALA A 364 -12.34 -26.04 -4.78
N ASP A 365 -12.83 -26.67 -3.71
CA ASP A 365 -14.26 -26.75 -3.44
C ASP A 365 -14.89 -25.39 -3.11
N TRP A 366 -14.20 -24.54 -2.36
CA TRP A 366 -14.61 -23.16 -2.14
C TRP A 366 -14.66 -22.35 -3.45
N MET A 367 -13.62 -22.46 -4.29
CA MET A 367 -13.60 -21.77 -5.58
C MET A 367 -14.65 -22.29 -6.55
N ARG A 368 -15.06 -23.56 -6.46
CA ARG A 368 -16.17 -24.11 -7.24
C ARG A 368 -17.46 -23.34 -6.98
N THR A 369 -17.71 -22.93 -5.74
CA THR A 369 -18.85 -22.06 -5.38
C THR A 369 -18.84 -20.74 -6.16
N TRP A 370 -17.67 -20.12 -6.29
CA TRP A 370 -17.48 -18.88 -7.06
C TRP A 370 -17.62 -19.08 -8.57
N VAL A 371 -17.10 -20.18 -9.11
CA VAL A 371 -17.27 -20.55 -10.53
C VAL A 371 -18.75 -20.73 -10.86
N GLN A 372 -19.47 -21.53 -10.06
CA GLN A 372 -20.89 -21.78 -10.26
C GLN A 372 -21.72 -20.50 -10.11
N SER A 373 -21.41 -19.66 -9.13
CA SER A 373 -22.13 -18.39 -8.91
C SER A 373 -21.86 -17.37 -10.01
N THR A 374 -20.69 -17.42 -10.63
CA THR A 374 -20.36 -16.60 -11.80
C THR A 374 -21.17 -17.05 -13.02
N ALA A 375 -21.26 -18.36 -13.27
CA ALA A 375 -21.95 -18.92 -14.43
C ALA A 375 -23.47 -18.65 -14.43
N ARG A 376 -24.10 -18.57 -13.26
CA ARG A 376 -25.55 -18.34 -13.15
C ARG A 376 -25.92 -16.88 -13.41
N ALA A 377 -27.00 -16.67 -14.16
CA ALA A 377 -27.77 -15.44 -14.09
C ALA A 377 -28.74 -15.54 -12.91
N GLU A 378 -28.61 -14.63 -11.94
CA GLU A 378 -29.38 -14.67 -10.69
C GLU A 378 -29.50 -13.25 -10.13
N ARG A 379 -30.70 -12.85 -9.67
CA ARG A 379 -30.96 -11.52 -9.10
C ARG A 379 -30.49 -10.34 -9.97
N GLY A 380 -30.67 -10.45 -11.29
CA GLY A 380 -30.25 -9.42 -12.25
C GLY A 380 -28.75 -9.42 -12.57
N LYS A 381 -27.94 -10.32 -11.98
CA LYS A 381 -26.54 -10.50 -12.36
C LYS A 381 -26.44 -11.17 -13.73
N PRO A 382 -25.67 -10.63 -14.67
CA PRO A 382 -25.36 -11.31 -15.92
C PRO A 382 -24.59 -12.62 -15.65
N ALA A 383 -24.88 -13.65 -16.47
CA ALA A 383 -24.06 -14.86 -16.48
C ALA A 383 -22.63 -14.52 -16.94
N GLY A 384 -21.62 -15.13 -16.32
CA GLY A 384 -20.21 -14.88 -16.65
C GLY A 384 -19.59 -13.66 -15.95
N ILE A 385 -20.33 -12.96 -15.09
CA ILE A 385 -19.79 -11.90 -14.21
C ILE A 385 -19.68 -12.42 -12.78
N ILE A 386 -18.51 -12.24 -12.17
CA ILE A 386 -18.28 -12.55 -10.75
C ILE A 386 -19.16 -11.63 -9.89
N PRO A 387 -19.98 -12.16 -8.96
CA PRO A 387 -20.79 -11.36 -8.06
C PRO A 387 -19.92 -10.61 -7.03
N SER A 388 -20.44 -9.54 -6.40
CA SER A 388 -19.76 -8.91 -5.27
C SER A 388 -19.72 -9.82 -4.02
N ALA A 389 -20.80 -10.61 -3.83
CA ALA A 389 -20.99 -11.49 -2.70
C ALA A 389 -21.87 -12.71 -3.01
N ILE A 390 -21.85 -13.68 -2.09
CA ILE A 390 -22.72 -14.86 -2.04
C ILE A 390 -23.26 -14.97 -0.61
N HIS A 391 -24.59 -14.95 -0.45
CA HIS A 391 -25.25 -14.91 0.84
C HIS A 391 -25.32 -16.30 1.52
N TRP A 392 -25.00 -16.37 2.81
CA TRP A 392 -25.07 -17.55 3.66
C TRP A 392 -26.38 -17.56 4.49
N PRO A 393 -27.04 -18.73 4.67
CA PRO A 393 -26.70 -20.05 4.14
C PRO A 393 -27.31 -20.32 2.75
N SER A 394 -28.03 -19.38 2.14
CA SER A 394 -28.78 -19.62 0.90
C SER A 394 -27.95 -19.96 -0.36
N GLY A 395 -26.69 -19.56 -0.40
CA GLY A 395 -25.84 -19.66 -1.60
C GLY A 395 -26.28 -18.77 -2.77
N THR A 396 -27.19 -17.81 -2.55
CA THR A 396 -27.65 -16.88 -3.59
C THR A 396 -26.67 -15.75 -3.80
N VAL A 397 -26.55 -15.27 -5.03
CA VAL A 397 -25.77 -14.07 -5.39
C VAL A 397 -26.22 -12.83 -4.59
N GLY A 398 -25.26 -11.98 -4.20
CA GLY A 398 -25.46 -10.74 -3.45
C GLY A 398 -25.55 -10.93 -1.94
N GLY A 399 -26.03 -9.90 -1.24
CA GLY A 399 -26.42 -9.94 0.18
C GLY A 399 -27.92 -9.65 0.34
N GLU A 400 -28.33 -9.11 1.48
CA GLU A 400 -29.72 -8.71 1.72
C GLU A 400 -30.14 -7.42 0.97
N GLY A 401 -29.17 -6.64 0.47
CA GLY A 401 -29.44 -5.44 -0.34
C GLY A 401 -30.18 -5.77 -1.64
N GLU A 402 -30.97 -4.81 -2.16
CA GLU A 402 -31.81 -5.01 -3.36
C GLU A 402 -31.01 -5.49 -4.58
N HIS A 403 -29.86 -4.87 -4.81
CA HIS A 403 -29.03 -5.09 -5.99
C HIS A 403 -27.89 -6.08 -5.73
N TRP A 404 -27.63 -6.98 -6.67
CA TRP A 404 -26.55 -7.97 -6.53
C TRP A 404 -25.16 -7.34 -6.40
N TRP A 405 -24.96 -6.13 -6.94
CA TRP A 405 -23.68 -5.40 -6.89
C TRP A 405 -23.47 -4.62 -5.59
N ASP A 406 -24.47 -4.54 -4.70
CA ASP A 406 -24.37 -3.89 -3.40
C ASP A 406 -24.94 -4.80 -2.30
N PRO A 407 -24.09 -5.61 -1.64
CA PRO A 407 -24.55 -6.58 -0.66
C PRO A 407 -25.10 -5.97 0.63
N GLN A 408 -24.78 -4.70 0.94
CA GLN A 408 -25.17 -3.99 2.17
C GLN A 408 -24.83 -4.74 3.48
N ASN A 409 -23.77 -5.55 3.44
CA ASN A 409 -23.29 -6.42 4.51
C ASN A 409 -22.24 -5.76 5.43
N HIS A 410 -22.15 -4.44 5.46
CA HIS A 410 -21.12 -3.69 6.19
C HIS A 410 -21.56 -2.26 6.48
N ARG A 411 -20.77 -1.54 7.29
CA ARG A 411 -21.07 -0.17 7.72
C ARG A 411 -20.54 0.92 6.78
N GLU A 412 -19.57 0.60 5.91
CA GLU A 412 -18.87 1.59 5.08
C GLU A 412 -19.36 1.60 3.63
N PRO A 413 -20.27 2.48 3.18
CA PRO A 413 -21.12 2.29 1.99
C PRO A 413 -20.53 1.81 0.65
N GLN A 414 -19.20 1.82 0.42
CA GLN A 414 -18.58 1.49 -0.87
C GLN A 414 -17.67 0.26 -0.87
N LEU A 415 -17.21 -0.21 0.29
CA LEU A 415 -16.18 -1.25 0.40
C LEU A 415 -16.49 -2.55 -0.36
N TYR A 416 -17.69 -3.12 -0.22
CA TYR A 416 -18.07 -4.38 -0.88
C TYR A 416 -18.94 -4.19 -2.13
N ARG A 417 -19.05 -2.96 -2.64
CA ARG A 417 -19.78 -2.68 -3.88
C ARG A 417 -18.97 -3.09 -5.10
N TRP A 418 -19.63 -3.66 -6.10
CA TRP A 418 -18.97 -4.07 -7.34
C TRP A 418 -18.48 -2.83 -8.16
N PRO A 419 -17.28 -2.84 -8.78
CA PRO A 419 -16.26 -3.88 -8.76
C PRO A 419 -15.16 -3.59 -7.72
N SER A 420 -15.41 -3.91 -6.45
CA SER A 420 -14.38 -3.78 -5.43
C SER A 420 -13.45 -4.99 -5.39
N ALA A 421 -12.14 -4.76 -5.22
CA ALA A 421 -11.05 -5.74 -5.05
C ALA A 421 -11.13 -7.06 -5.86
N MET A 422 -11.64 -7.03 -7.09
CA MET A 422 -11.84 -8.24 -7.90
C MET A 422 -10.58 -9.09 -8.10
N SER A 423 -9.41 -8.43 -8.13
CA SER A 423 -8.12 -9.10 -8.32
C SER A 423 -7.76 -10.12 -7.24
N LEU A 424 -8.30 -9.99 -6.02
CA LEU A 424 -8.05 -10.98 -4.96
C LEU A 424 -8.71 -12.32 -5.35
N MET A 425 -9.97 -12.27 -5.78
CA MET A 425 -10.73 -13.44 -6.21
C MET A 425 -10.20 -14.02 -7.53
N THR A 426 -9.96 -13.18 -8.55
CA THR A 426 -9.50 -13.68 -9.86
C THR A 426 -8.12 -14.32 -9.80
N ASN A 427 -7.21 -13.80 -8.96
CA ASN A 427 -5.91 -14.46 -8.74
C ASN A 427 -6.03 -15.78 -7.96
N THR A 428 -6.97 -15.90 -7.02
CA THR A 428 -7.22 -17.16 -6.30
C THR A 428 -7.84 -18.22 -7.19
N LEU A 429 -8.73 -17.84 -8.10
CA LEU A 429 -9.27 -18.72 -9.15
C LEU A 429 -8.16 -19.24 -10.08
N LEU A 430 -7.26 -18.35 -10.52
CA LEU A 430 -6.09 -18.75 -11.32
C LEU A 430 -5.13 -19.65 -10.54
N LEU A 431 -4.83 -19.34 -9.28
CA LEU A 431 -4.05 -20.22 -8.40
C LEU A 431 -4.70 -21.61 -8.32
N THR A 432 -6.01 -21.67 -8.12
CA THR A 432 -6.75 -22.93 -8.01
C THR A 432 -6.67 -23.75 -9.28
N SER A 433 -6.84 -23.11 -10.44
CA SER A 433 -6.64 -23.78 -11.73
C SER A 433 -5.21 -24.33 -11.88
N HIS A 434 -4.20 -23.55 -11.49
CA HIS A 434 -2.81 -23.99 -11.52
C HIS A 434 -2.54 -25.19 -10.60
N MET A 435 -3.05 -25.16 -9.38
CA MET A 435 -2.80 -26.20 -8.37
C MET A 435 -3.55 -27.50 -8.65
N THR A 436 -4.72 -27.42 -9.30
CA THR A 436 -5.56 -28.60 -9.60
C THR A 436 -5.36 -29.13 -11.02
N GLY A 437 -4.85 -28.31 -11.93
CA GLY A 437 -4.84 -28.60 -13.38
C GLY A 437 -6.22 -28.47 -14.04
N ASP A 438 -7.26 -28.11 -13.31
CA ASP A 438 -8.63 -27.97 -13.83
C ASP A 438 -8.85 -26.54 -14.36
N LEU A 439 -9.04 -26.44 -15.67
CA LEU A 439 -9.25 -25.16 -16.35
C LEU A 439 -10.63 -24.54 -16.07
N SER A 440 -11.59 -25.30 -15.53
CA SER A 440 -12.92 -24.77 -15.21
C SER A 440 -12.88 -23.63 -14.18
N TYR A 441 -11.88 -23.60 -13.30
CA TYR A 441 -11.66 -22.50 -12.37
C TYR A 441 -11.28 -21.18 -13.05
N LEU A 442 -10.85 -21.19 -14.32
CA LEU A 442 -10.55 -19.97 -15.09
C LEU A 442 -11.76 -19.40 -15.83
N GLU A 443 -12.86 -20.14 -15.94
CA GLU A 443 -14.02 -19.66 -16.69
C GLU A 443 -14.54 -18.29 -16.23
N PRO A 444 -14.62 -17.97 -14.91
CA PRO A 444 -14.99 -16.62 -14.47
C PRO A 444 -14.09 -15.51 -15.03
N VAL A 445 -12.78 -15.77 -15.13
CA VAL A 445 -11.81 -14.80 -15.66
C VAL A 445 -11.97 -14.66 -17.17
N ARG A 446 -12.17 -15.77 -17.88
CA ARG A 446 -12.38 -15.81 -19.34
C ARG A 446 -13.66 -15.09 -19.76
N THR A 447 -14.77 -15.33 -19.06
CA THR A 447 -16.05 -14.68 -19.38
C THR A 447 -16.00 -13.17 -19.12
N MET A 448 -15.35 -12.74 -18.04
CA MET A 448 -15.11 -11.32 -17.76
C MET A 448 -14.18 -10.66 -18.78
N ALA A 449 -13.13 -11.36 -19.23
CA ALA A 449 -12.25 -10.89 -20.30
C ALA A 449 -13.03 -10.69 -21.61
N ALA A 450 -13.84 -11.67 -22.00
CA ALA A 450 -14.67 -11.59 -23.20
C ALA A 450 -15.71 -10.45 -23.13
N ALA A 451 -16.32 -10.22 -21.96
CA ALA A 451 -17.22 -9.07 -21.75
C ALA A 451 -16.47 -7.73 -21.90
N ARG A 452 -15.26 -7.63 -21.33
CA ARG A 452 -14.39 -6.46 -21.48
C ARG A 452 -14.01 -6.21 -22.94
N GLU A 453 -13.67 -7.25 -23.69
CA GLU A 453 -13.34 -7.14 -25.12
C GLU A 453 -14.54 -6.68 -25.96
N ARG A 454 -15.73 -7.27 -25.73
CA ARG A 454 -16.97 -6.84 -26.40
C ARG A 454 -17.26 -5.35 -26.15
N PHE A 455 -17.12 -4.90 -24.91
CA PHE A 455 -17.31 -3.48 -24.56
C PHE A 455 -16.26 -2.58 -25.22
N LEU A 456 -14.99 -2.99 -25.25
CA LEU A 456 -13.94 -2.20 -25.91
C LEU A 456 -14.13 -2.13 -27.44
N ALA A 457 -14.75 -3.14 -28.05
CA ALA A 457 -15.11 -3.13 -29.47
C ALA A 457 -16.34 -2.24 -29.75
N ASN A 458 -17.34 -2.29 -28.88
CA ASN A 458 -18.58 -1.52 -28.99
C ASN A 458 -18.94 -0.87 -27.65
N PRO A 459 -18.34 0.28 -27.30
CA PRO A 459 -18.60 0.95 -26.03
C PRO A 459 -20.06 1.39 -25.92
N VAL A 460 -20.66 1.16 -24.76
CA VAL A 460 -21.97 1.70 -24.40
C VAL A 460 -21.76 2.93 -23.54
N GLU A 461 -22.39 4.05 -23.91
CA GLU A 461 -22.40 5.26 -23.12
C GLU A 461 -23.34 5.09 -21.92
N ASP A 462 -22.93 5.56 -20.74
CA ASP A 462 -23.68 5.50 -19.47
C ASP A 462 -24.44 4.19 -19.22
N PRO A 463 -23.74 3.04 -19.21
CA PRO A 463 -24.41 1.75 -19.09
C PRO A 463 -25.11 1.61 -17.74
N GLU A 464 -26.33 1.07 -17.76
CA GLU A 464 -27.17 0.83 -16.58
C GLU A 464 -26.45 -0.04 -15.53
N PRO A 465 -26.42 0.37 -14.24
CA PRO A 465 -25.80 -0.40 -13.17
C PRO A 465 -26.24 -1.87 -13.12
N GLY A 466 -25.27 -2.76 -12.93
CA GLY A 466 -25.51 -4.20 -12.88
C GLY A 466 -25.60 -4.93 -14.21
N THR A 467 -25.65 -4.22 -15.34
CA THR A 467 -25.61 -4.85 -16.68
C THR A 467 -24.20 -5.31 -17.04
N GLU A 468 -24.07 -6.19 -18.05
CA GLU A 468 -22.76 -6.63 -18.55
C GLU A 468 -21.93 -5.45 -19.04
N ALA A 469 -22.53 -4.48 -19.76
CA ALA A 469 -21.84 -3.31 -20.25
C ALA A 469 -21.33 -2.41 -19.11
N TRP A 470 -22.13 -2.26 -18.05
CA TRP A 470 -21.71 -1.52 -16.86
C TRP A 470 -20.55 -2.23 -16.16
N CYS A 471 -20.61 -3.55 -16.08
CA CYS A 471 -19.49 -4.32 -15.56
C CYS A 471 -18.23 -4.14 -16.43
N ALA A 472 -18.35 -4.38 -17.72
CA ALA A 472 -17.26 -4.34 -18.67
C ALA A 472 -16.61 -2.96 -18.79
N SER A 473 -17.34 -1.88 -18.54
CA SER A 473 -16.77 -0.53 -18.52
C SER A 473 -15.86 -0.25 -17.32
N ARG A 474 -16.07 -0.95 -16.19
CA ARG A 474 -15.41 -0.66 -14.89
C ARG A 474 -14.41 -1.71 -14.42
N MET A 475 -14.46 -2.93 -14.95
CA MET A 475 -13.53 -4.00 -14.55
C MET A 475 -12.20 -3.97 -15.31
N SER A 476 -11.17 -4.52 -14.67
CA SER A 476 -9.98 -5.01 -15.35
C SER A 476 -9.58 -6.36 -14.78
N VAL A 477 -9.31 -7.31 -15.67
CA VAL A 477 -8.77 -8.65 -15.35
C VAL A 477 -7.31 -8.80 -15.79
N ALA A 478 -6.68 -7.71 -16.24
CA ALA A 478 -5.37 -7.74 -16.87
C ALA A 478 -4.26 -8.29 -15.95
N SER A 479 -4.31 -8.02 -14.64
CA SER A 479 -3.29 -8.53 -13.71
C SER A 479 -3.31 -10.07 -13.61
N THR A 480 -4.50 -10.68 -13.57
CA THR A 480 -4.66 -12.14 -13.56
C THR A 480 -4.32 -12.73 -14.92
N LEU A 481 -4.80 -12.14 -16.02
CA LEU A 481 -4.48 -12.60 -17.38
C LEU A 481 -2.98 -12.52 -17.67
N ALA A 482 -2.27 -11.53 -17.12
CA ALA A 482 -0.82 -11.42 -17.28
C ALA A 482 -0.11 -12.58 -16.56
N LYS A 483 -0.56 -12.99 -15.37
CA LYS A 483 -0.04 -14.19 -14.69
C LYS A 483 -0.35 -15.47 -15.48
N TYR A 484 -1.58 -15.59 -16.00
CA TYR A 484 -1.94 -16.70 -16.89
C TYR A 484 -1.03 -16.80 -18.12
N ARG A 485 -0.79 -15.66 -18.80
CA ARG A 485 0.10 -15.54 -19.96
C ARG A 485 1.53 -15.97 -19.64
N LEU A 486 2.03 -15.60 -18.46
CA LEU A 486 3.36 -15.99 -17.97
C LEU A 486 3.47 -17.49 -17.65
N LEU A 487 2.41 -18.09 -17.10
CA LEU A 487 2.38 -19.52 -16.74
C LEU A 487 2.28 -20.44 -17.95
N THR A 488 1.39 -20.10 -18.87
CA THR A 488 0.95 -21.02 -19.92
C THR A 488 1.61 -20.76 -21.26
N GLY A 489 2.09 -19.53 -21.49
CA GLY A 489 2.53 -19.10 -22.81
C GLY A 489 1.37 -18.82 -23.79
N ASP A 490 0.11 -18.93 -23.36
CA ASP A 490 -1.08 -18.68 -24.19
C ASP A 490 -1.28 -17.18 -24.43
N ASP A 491 -1.29 -16.78 -25.70
CA ASP A 491 -1.37 -15.40 -26.18
C ASP A 491 -2.79 -14.92 -26.48
N ALA A 492 -3.82 -15.71 -26.20
CA ALA A 492 -5.22 -15.40 -26.52
C ALA A 492 -5.70 -14.05 -25.96
N PHE A 493 -5.08 -13.56 -24.87
CA PHE A 493 -5.44 -12.31 -24.20
C PHE A 493 -4.46 -11.16 -24.44
N ASP A 494 -3.47 -11.32 -25.31
CA ASP A 494 -2.41 -10.31 -25.52
C ASP A 494 -3.02 -8.97 -25.99
N ASN A 495 -4.09 -8.98 -26.79
CA ASN A 495 -4.80 -7.77 -27.21
C ASN A 495 -5.37 -6.97 -26.03
N LEU A 496 -5.96 -7.65 -25.04
CA LEU A 496 -6.48 -7.00 -23.84
C LEU A 496 -5.33 -6.54 -22.92
N LEU A 497 -4.28 -7.35 -22.79
CA LEU A 497 -3.10 -7.00 -21.99
C LEU A 497 -2.35 -5.77 -22.55
N LEU A 498 -2.28 -5.61 -23.88
CA LEU A 498 -1.66 -4.43 -24.51
C LEU A 498 -2.39 -3.12 -24.17
N LYS A 499 -3.70 -3.20 -23.86
CA LYS A 499 -4.51 -2.05 -23.46
C LYS A 499 -4.40 -1.78 -21.96
N ASP A 500 -4.56 -2.81 -21.14
CA ASP A 500 -4.83 -2.64 -19.70
C ASP A 500 -3.63 -2.98 -18.79
N ALA A 501 -2.59 -3.67 -19.29
CA ALA A 501 -1.47 -4.10 -18.44
C ALA A 501 -0.41 -2.99 -18.22
N ASN A 502 0.40 -3.18 -17.18
CA ASN A 502 1.47 -2.23 -16.85
C ASN A 502 2.57 -2.20 -17.94
N GLY A 503 3.44 -1.17 -17.88
CA GLY A 503 4.49 -0.98 -18.89
C GLY A 503 5.51 -2.12 -19.00
N TYR A 504 5.78 -2.85 -17.91
CA TYR A 504 6.68 -4.00 -17.93
C TYR A 504 6.06 -5.20 -18.65
N VAL A 505 4.81 -5.53 -18.36
CA VAL A 505 4.09 -6.62 -19.03
C VAL A 505 4.03 -6.35 -20.53
N ARG A 506 3.61 -5.14 -20.93
CA ARG A 506 3.58 -4.75 -22.36
C ARG A 506 4.95 -4.83 -23.03
N TYR A 507 6.03 -4.48 -22.32
CA TYR A 507 7.40 -4.70 -22.81
C TYR A 507 7.71 -6.19 -23.00
N ARG A 508 7.36 -7.05 -22.03
CA ARG A 508 7.62 -8.50 -22.11
C ARG A 508 6.83 -9.19 -23.22
N LEU A 509 5.64 -8.70 -23.56
CA LEU A 509 4.82 -9.24 -24.67
C LEU A 509 5.35 -8.81 -26.05
N THR A 510 5.84 -7.58 -26.18
CA THR A 510 6.16 -6.98 -27.50
C THR A 510 7.65 -6.88 -27.81
N GLY A 511 8.51 -6.97 -26.79
CA GLY A 511 9.92 -6.59 -26.87
C GLY A 511 10.15 -5.08 -26.99
N ASN A 512 9.11 -4.25 -27.06
CA ASN A 512 9.22 -2.80 -27.25
C ASN A 512 9.55 -2.10 -25.92
N ARG A 513 10.79 -1.61 -25.80
CA ARG A 513 11.29 -0.93 -24.60
C ARG A 513 10.54 0.37 -24.25
N SER A 514 9.85 0.99 -25.20
CA SER A 514 9.10 2.22 -24.93
C SER A 514 8.02 2.02 -23.85
N HIS A 515 7.38 0.84 -23.81
CA HIS A 515 6.41 0.50 -22.76
C HIS A 515 7.05 0.45 -21.37
N LEU A 516 8.23 -0.16 -21.27
CA LEU A 516 9.01 -0.20 -20.03
C LEU A 516 9.39 1.22 -19.58
N LEU A 517 9.91 2.03 -20.50
CA LEU A 517 10.30 3.41 -20.21
C LEU A 517 9.10 4.26 -19.75
N GLN A 518 7.93 4.09 -20.35
CA GLN A 518 6.71 4.76 -19.91
C GLN A 518 6.35 4.38 -18.47
N GLY A 519 6.35 3.09 -18.14
CA GLY A 519 6.06 2.59 -16.79
C GLY A 519 7.06 3.08 -15.74
N LEU A 520 8.36 3.04 -16.05
CA LEU A 520 9.40 3.53 -15.13
C LEU A 520 9.37 5.07 -14.99
N LYS A 521 9.02 5.82 -16.04
CA LYS A 521 8.78 7.28 -15.95
C LYS A 521 7.60 7.59 -15.03
N GLN A 522 6.51 6.84 -15.13
CA GLN A 522 5.35 6.98 -14.24
C GLN A 522 5.72 6.68 -12.79
N ALA A 523 6.59 5.69 -12.54
CA ALA A 523 7.09 5.37 -11.21
C ALA A 523 8.01 6.46 -10.63
N ALA A 524 8.92 7.03 -11.43
CA ALA A 524 9.93 7.98 -10.96
C ALA A 524 9.39 9.41 -10.73
N ARG A 525 8.49 9.89 -11.61
CA ARG A 525 8.00 11.28 -11.62
C ARG A 525 7.44 11.77 -10.27
N PRO A 526 6.56 11.03 -9.57
CA PRO A 526 6.00 11.44 -8.28
C PRO A 526 7.06 11.75 -7.23
N PHE A 527 8.15 10.98 -7.21
CA PHE A 527 9.22 11.16 -6.22
C PHE A 527 10.17 12.31 -6.57
N ARG A 528 9.91 13.13 -7.60
CA ARG A 528 10.70 14.33 -7.91
C ARG A 528 10.23 15.59 -7.21
N ILE A 529 9.13 15.50 -6.47
CA ILE A 529 8.53 16.63 -5.77
C ILE A 529 8.06 16.20 -4.38
N ASN A 530 7.88 17.19 -3.50
CA ASN A 530 7.12 17.07 -2.26
C ASN A 530 7.53 15.89 -1.39
N ARG A 531 8.84 15.72 -1.17
CA ARG A 531 9.43 14.68 -0.31
C ARG A 531 8.65 14.45 1.00
N ALA A 532 8.23 15.53 1.65
CA ALA A 532 7.52 15.50 2.93
C ALA A 532 6.19 14.74 2.88
N SER A 533 5.52 14.70 1.72
CA SER A 533 4.24 14.00 1.55
C SER A 533 4.34 12.47 1.65
N TYR A 534 5.55 11.91 1.61
CA TYR A 534 5.82 10.47 1.73
C TYR A 534 6.38 10.07 3.10
N MET A 535 6.72 11.06 3.94
CA MET A 535 7.45 10.88 5.20
C MET A 535 6.86 11.79 6.27
N GLU A 536 7.39 13.01 6.43
CA GLU A 536 7.10 13.90 7.55
C GLU A 536 5.60 14.22 7.74
N GLU A 537 4.84 14.36 6.64
CA GLU A 537 3.41 14.71 6.67
C GLU A 537 2.47 13.51 6.74
N VAL A 538 2.97 12.29 6.57
CA VAL A 538 2.12 11.11 6.57
C VAL A 538 1.64 10.83 7.99
N ARG A 539 0.32 10.70 8.16
CA ARG A 539 -0.32 10.38 9.45
C ARG A 539 -0.90 8.97 9.52
N TRP A 540 -0.95 8.25 8.40
CA TRP A 540 -1.47 6.88 8.29
C TRP A 540 -0.60 6.07 7.35
N THR A 541 -0.13 4.92 7.83
CA THR A 541 0.94 4.15 7.19
C THR A 541 0.46 3.41 5.94
N ASP A 542 -0.80 3.03 5.89
CA ASP A 542 -1.50 2.51 4.69
C ASP A 542 -1.81 3.60 3.63
N ARG A 543 -1.54 4.88 3.95
CA ARG A 543 -1.66 6.04 3.05
C ARG A 543 -0.33 6.70 2.69
N GLN A 544 0.80 6.03 2.91
CA GLN A 544 2.15 6.57 2.66
C GLN A 544 2.32 7.25 1.28
N LEU A 545 1.63 6.75 0.25
CA LEU A 545 1.74 7.25 -1.13
C LEU A 545 0.47 7.97 -1.63
N SER A 546 -0.48 8.27 -0.74
CA SER A 546 -1.82 8.71 -1.14
C SER A 546 -2.01 10.23 -1.20
N PHE A 547 -1.08 11.04 -0.67
CA PHE A 547 -1.27 12.51 -0.57
C PHE A 547 -1.68 13.17 -1.89
N ASN A 548 -0.98 12.88 -2.99
CA ASN A 548 -1.31 13.48 -4.28
C ASN A 548 -2.69 13.04 -4.78
N ARG A 549 -3.00 11.74 -4.67
CA ARG A 549 -4.27 11.17 -5.14
C ARG A 549 -5.46 11.66 -4.31
N ASN A 550 -5.32 11.64 -2.99
CA ASN A 550 -6.43 11.85 -2.07
C ASN A 550 -6.62 13.33 -1.72
N TYR A 551 -5.60 14.19 -1.85
CA TYR A 551 -5.72 15.62 -1.54
C TYR A 551 -5.23 16.53 -2.67
N ALA A 552 -3.93 16.51 -3.01
CA ALA A 552 -3.37 17.57 -3.85
C ALA A 552 -4.06 17.68 -5.23
N ASN A 553 -4.45 16.56 -5.81
CA ASN A 553 -5.15 16.51 -7.09
C ASN A 553 -6.61 16.98 -7.05
N TYR A 554 -7.15 17.40 -5.91
CA TYR A 554 -8.42 18.15 -5.88
C TYR A 554 -8.24 19.63 -6.20
N HIS A 555 -7.03 20.19 -5.97
CA HIS A 555 -6.75 21.62 -6.12
C HIS A 555 -5.69 21.92 -7.20
N ALA A 556 -4.77 20.98 -7.46
CA ALA A 556 -3.73 21.16 -8.46
C ALA A 556 -4.29 21.16 -9.89
N ASP A 557 -3.78 22.10 -10.69
CA ASP A 557 -3.95 22.17 -12.14
C ASP A 557 -2.62 22.62 -12.80
N PRO A 558 -1.97 21.78 -13.63
CA PRO A 558 -2.34 20.40 -13.98
C PRO A 558 -2.23 19.43 -12.79
N LYS A 559 -2.88 18.27 -12.89
CA LYS A 559 -2.80 17.22 -11.86
C LYS A 559 -1.36 16.75 -11.64
N LEU A 560 -1.01 16.56 -10.38
CA LEU A 560 0.27 16.04 -9.94
C LEU A 560 0.39 14.53 -10.21
N PRO A 561 1.60 14.05 -10.53
CA PRO A 561 1.84 12.64 -10.77
C PRO A 561 1.61 11.80 -9.50
N ILE A 562 0.96 10.63 -9.65
CA ILE A 562 0.64 9.70 -8.57
C ILE A 562 1.63 8.52 -8.59
N PRO A 563 2.18 8.09 -7.43
CA PRO A 563 3.03 6.90 -7.32
C PRO A 563 2.39 5.66 -7.95
N SER A 564 3.10 5.02 -8.88
CA SER A 564 2.72 3.73 -9.48
C SER A 564 3.95 2.82 -9.56
N LEU A 565 4.01 1.84 -8.66
CA LEU A 565 5.19 1.00 -8.45
C LEU A 565 5.11 -0.36 -9.14
N GLY A 566 3.99 -0.69 -9.81
CA GLY A 566 3.78 -1.99 -10.43
C GLY A 566 4.84 -2.33 -11.49
N ALA A 567 5.12 -1.40 -12.42
CA ALA A 567 6.16 -1.61 -13.42
C ALA A 567 7.56 -1.75 -12.80
N LEU A 568 7.84 -1.03 -11.70
CA LEU A 568 9.10 -1.16 -10.98
C LEU A 568 9.22 -2.55 -10.36
N TYR A 569 8.24 -2.97 -9.56
CA TYR A 569 8.17 -4.30 -8.94
C TYR A 569 8.32 -5.41 -9.99
N SER A 570 7.51 -5.38 -11.05
CA SER A 570 7.54 -6.39 -12.11
C SER A 570 8.90 -6.41 -12.83
N SER A 571 9.51 -5.24 -13.06
CA SER A 571 10.83 -5.17 -13.72
C SER A 571 11.95 -5.79 -12.91
N VAL A 572 11.95 -5.63 -11.58
CA VAL A 572 13.02 -6.15 -10.72
C VAL A 572 12.81 -7.62 -10.35
N THR A 573 11.56 -8.09 -10.26
CA THR A 573 11.23 -9.46 -9.82
C THR A 573 10.90 -10.43 -10.96
N GLY A 574 10.44 -9.93 -12.12
CA GLY A 574 9.93 -10.74 -13.21
C GLY A 574 8.46 -11.18 -13.08
N ASP A 575 7.76 -10.75 -12.02
CA ASP A 575 6.35 -11.05 -11.80
C ASP A 575 5.45 -10.16 -12.68
N PHE A 576 4.49 -10.75 -13.39
CA PHE A 576 3.56 -10.01 -14.24
C PHE A 576 2.42 -9.32 -13.45
N GLY A 577 2.23 -9.67 -12.18
CA GLY A 577 1.27 -9.04 -11.27
C GLY A 577 1.92 -8.45 -10.02
N GLY A 578 1.45 -8.86 -8.84
CA GLY A 578 1.92 -8.36 -7.54
C GLY A 578 2.25 -9.49 -6.56
N ALA A 579 2.90 -9.11 -5.46
CA ALA A 579 3.43 -10.02 -4.44
C ALA A 579 2.37 -10.63 -3.48
N LEU A 580 1.14 -10.12 -3.50
CA LEU A 580 0.12 -10.45 -2.49
C LEU A 580 -0.60 -11.77 -2.78
N TYR A 581 -1.12 -11.93 -4.00
CA TYR A 581 -1.98 -13.07 -4.39
C TYR A 581 -1.38 -13.79 -5.59
N PHE A 582 -1.18 -15.09 -5.45
CA PHE A 582 -0.50 -15.94 -6.42
C PHE A 582 0.84 -15.35 -6.93
N PRO A 583 1.76 -14.93 -6.05
CA PRO A 583 3.01 -14.29 -6.46
C PRO A 583 3.83 -15.17 -7.40
N MET A 584 4.39 -14.55 -8.43
CA MET A 584 5.16 -15.21 -9.49
C MET A 584 6.53 -14.55 -9.70
N ASN A 585 7.11 -13.98 -8.65
CA ASN A 585 8.45 -13.40 -8.70
C ASN A 585 9.46 -14.48 -9.12
N ALA A 586 10.22 -14.22 -10.17
CA ALA A 586 11.20 -15.14 -10.72
C ALA A 586 12.52 -15.11 -9.94
N VAL A 587 12.84 -13.95 -9.35
CA VAL A 587 14.12 -13.71 -8.67
C VAL A 587 13.96 -12.80 -7.46
N ARG A 588 14.83 -13.00 -6.48
CA ARG A 588 15.20 -12.00 -5.47
C ARG A 588 16.70 -11.76 -5.56
N TRP A 589 17.09 -10.50 -5.71
CA TRP A 589 18.49 -10.12 -5.81
C TRP A 589 19.12 -10.10 -4.42
N LYS A 590 20.17 -10.89 -4.22
CA LYS A 590 20.92 -11.01 -2.95
C LYS A 590 21.93 -9.87 -2.83
N THR A 591 21.41 -8.65 -2.85
CA THR A 591 22.15 -7.39 -2.76
C THR A 591 21.20 -6.25 -2.36
N GLY A 592 21.73 -5.13 -1.87
CA GLY A 592 20.92 -3.95 -1.53
C GLY A 592 20.37 -3.21 -2.77
N PRO A 593 19.31 -2.40 -2.61
CA PRO A 593 18.61 -1.74 -3.72
C PRO A 593 19.30 -0.46 -4.26
N ARG A 594 20.37 0.02 -3.61
CA ARG A 594 21.11 1.23 -4.02
C ARG A 594 22.19 0.92 -5.07
N ASP A 595 22.53 1.89 -5.91
CA ASP A 595 23.57 1.78 -6.94
C ASP A 595 23.42 0.57 -7.89
N ILE A 596 22.19 0.15 -8.16
CA ILE A 596 21.88 -0.98 -9.05
C ILE A 596 20.63 -0.68 -9.88
N ALA A 597 20.63 -1.22 -11.09
CA ALA A 597 19.41 -1.51 -11.83
C ALA A 597 19.41 -2.98 -12.24
N ALA A 598 18.27 -3.63 -12.10
CA ALA A 598 18.03 -5.02 -12.45
C ALA A 598 16.70 -5.15 -13.20
N LEU A 599 16.77 -5.51 -14.48
CA LEU A 599 15.61 -5.73 -15.34
C LEU A 599 15.53 -7.20 -15.70
N VAL A 600 14.51 -7.91 -15.22
CA VAL A 600 14.21 -9.27 -15.67
C VAL A 600 13.66 -9.20 -17.09
N THR A 601 14.36 -9.81 -18.03
CA THR A 601 14.03 -9.81 -19.47
C THR A 601 13.37 -11.11 -19.92
N ALA A 602 13.61 -12.21 -19.19
CA ALA A 602 12.97 -13.51 -19.44
C ALA A 602 12.80 -14.27 -18.12
N SER A 603 11.68 -14.99 -17.99
CA SER A 603 11.38 -15.85 -16.85
C SER A 603 10.45 -16.97 -17.29
N GLY A 604 10.74 -18.19 -16.86
CA GLY A 604 9.92 -19.40 -17.09
C GLY A 604 10.54 -20.59 -16.37
N SER A 605 10.00 -21.80 -16.59
CA SER A 605 10.47 -23.02 -15.90
C SER A 605 11.86 -23.49 -16.34
N GLN A 606 12.29 -23.14 -17.56
CA GLN A 606 13.56 -23.61 -18.13
C GLN A 606 14.54 -22.48 -18.47
N THR A 607 14.14 -21.22 -18.33
CA THR A 607 14.98 -20.08 -18.66
C THR A 607 14.80 -18.93 -17.68
N PHE A 608 15.88 -18.21 -17.43
CA PHE A 608 15.87 -16.94 -16.75
C PHE A 608 16.82 -15.97 -17.45
N GLY A 609 16.43 -14.70 -17.56
CA GLY A 609 17.22 -13.66 -18.19
C GLY A 609 17.05 -12.33 -17.48
N ALA A 610 18.15 -11.60 -17.31
CA ALA A 610 18.14 -10.25 -16.76
C ALA A 610 19.21 -9.36 -17.40
N GLU A 611 18.96 -8.05 -17.37
CA GLU A 611 19.93 -6.99 -17.62
C GLU A 611 20.28 -6.31 -16.30
N LEU A 612 21.57 -6.18 -16.01
CA LEU A 612 22.09 -5.66 -14.74
C LEU A 612 23.05 -4.50 -14.99
N TYR A 613 22.88 -3.41 -14.26
CA TYR A 613 23.81 -2.27 -14.32
C TYR A 613 24.18 -1.82 -12.91
N HIS A 614 25.47 -1.83 -12.59
CA HIS A 614 25.98 -1.34 -11.31
C HIS A 614 26.51 0.09 -11.44
N PHE A 615 25.98 1.01 -10.63
CA PHE A 615 26.35 2.43 -10.67
C PHE A 615 27.51 2.82 -9.74
N GLY A 616 27.98 1.87 -8.91
CA GLY A 616 29.02 2.13 -7.92
C GLY A 616 30.40 2.34 -8.54
N LYS A 617 31.41 2.44 -7.67
CA LYS A 617 32.78 2.78 -8.06
C LYS A 617 33.72 1.58 -8.12
N SER A 618 33.35 0.46 -7.51
CA SER A 618 34.13 -0.76 -7.41
C SER A 618 33.33 -1.97 -7.89
N GLU A 619 34.00 -3.10 -8.07
CA GLU A 619 33.33 -4.38 -8.36
C GLU A 619 32.28 -4.70 -7.27
N ARG A 620 31.13 -5.22 -7.69
CA ARG A 620 30.03 -5.61 -6.80
C ARG A 620 29.80 -7.12 -6.87
N ASN A 621 29.82 -7.75 -5.70
CA ASN A 621 29.29 -9.10 -5.53
C ASN A 621 27.77 -9.06 -5.60
N LEU A 622 27.21 -9.86 -6.49
CA LEU A 622 25.78 -10.05 -6.65
C LEU A 622 25.41 -11.51 -6.41
N GLY A 623 24.17 -11.72 -5.98
CA GLY A 623 23.53 -13.02 -6.05
C GLY A 623 22.08 -12.91 -6.48
N ALA A 624 21.51 -14.04 -6.85
CA ALA A 624 20.11 -14.19 -7.23
C ALA A 624 19.56 -15.47 -6.60
N GLU A 625 18.44 -15.35 -5.88
CA GLU A 625 17.62 -16.48 -5.44
C GLU A 625 16.49 -16.67 -6.45
N LEU A 626 16.44 -17.84 -7.10
CA LEU A 626 15.60 -18.10 -8.28
C LEU A 626 14.41 -18.98 -7.91
N TYR A 627 13.19 -18.58 -8.23
CA TYR A 627 11.98 -19.26 -7.72
C TYR A 627 11.29 -20.19 -8.72
N LEU A 628 11.39 -19.92 -10.03
CA LEU A 628 10.53 -20.57 -11.03
C LEU A 628 11.21 -21.68 -11.84
N LEU A 629 12.53 -21.87 -11.71
CA LEU A 629 13.25 -22.85 -12.52
C LEU A 629 13.00 -24.29 -12.03
N ASP A 630 12.75 -25.19 -12.98
CA ASP A 630 12.69 -26.64 -12.74
C ASP A 630 14.03 -27.19 -12.25
N LYS A 631 13.98 -28.32 -11.56
CA LYS A 631 15.20 -29.06 -11.22
C LYS A 631 15.97 -29.46 -12.48
N GLY A 632 17.29 -29.33 -12.44
CA GLY A 632 18.17 -29.72 -13.55
C GLY A 632 19.49 -28.99 -13.58
N THR A 633 20.29 -29.27 -14.61
CA THR A 633 21.54 -28.57 -14.88
C THR A 633 21.29 -27.41 -15.83
N TYR A 634 21.85 -26.26 -15.52
CA TYR A 634 21.73 -25.03 -16.29
C TYR A 634 23.11 -24.48 -16.61
N GLU A 635 23.23 -23.84 -17.78
CA GLU A 635 24.36 -22.98 -18.08
C GLU A 635 24.04 -21.55 -17.63
N MET A 636 24.84 -21.04 -16.69
CA MET A 636 24.84 -19.64 -16.28
C MET A 636 25.80 -18.87 -17.17
N ILE A 637 25.27 -17.86 -17.86
CA ILE A 637 26.00 -17.02 -18.81
C ILE A 637 25.92 -15.58 -18.32
N LEU A 638 27.07 -14.95 -18.11
CA LEU A 638 27.18 -13.54 -17.75
C LEU A 638 28.05 -12.82 -18.79
N THR A 639 27.44 -11.93 -19.56
CA THR A 639 28.11 -11.19 -20.64
C THR A 639 28.17 -9.71 -20.29
N ASN A 640 29.37 -9.15 -20.22
CA ASN A 640 29.58 -7.70 -20.21
C ASN A 640 29.31 -7.16 -21.62
N THR A 641 28.31 -6.30 -21.79
CA THR A 641 27.91 -5.82 -23.13
C THR A 641 28.84 -4.74 -23.68
N VAL A 642 29.70 -4.15 -22.84
CA VAL A 642 30.68 -3.13 -23.23
C VAL A 642 31.96 -3.79 -23.72
N SER A 643 32.52 -4.73 -22.97
CA SER A 643 33.76 -5.43 -23.34
C SER A 643 33.54 -6.66 -24.24
N GLY A 644 32.30 -7.17 -24.30
CA GLY A 644 31.98 -8.44 -24.98
C GLY A 644 32.42 -9.70 -24.20
N GLN A 645 33.11 -9.54 -23.08
CA GLN A 645 33.59 -10.65 -22.27
C GLN A 645 32.41 -11.45 -21.70
N THR A 646 32.47 -12.77 -21.84
CA THR A 646 31.43 -13.69 -21.36
C THR A 646 32.02 -14.73 -20.43
N VAL A 647 31.41 -14.89 -19.26
CA VAL A 647 31.71 -15.95 -18.28
C VAL A 647 30.60 -16.99 -18.34
N ARG A 648 30.98 -18.27 -18.43
CA ARG A 648 30.05 -19.42 -18.44
C ARG A 648 30.34 -20.32 -17.26
N ARG A 649 29.30 -20.78 -16.57
CA ARG A 649 29.41 -21.72 -15.44
C ARG A 649 28.22 -22.67 -15.42
N LYS A 650 28.45 -23.95 -15.14
CA LYS A 650 27.35 -24.89 -14.86
C LYS A 650 26.79 -24.65 -13.45
N VAL A 651 25.47 -24.62 -13.35
CA VAL A 651 24.71 -24.48 -12.10
C VAL A 651 23.71 -25.63 -12.01
N VAL A 652 23.59 -26.24 -10.84
CA VAL A 652 22.55 -27.24 -10.57
C VAL A 652 21.41 -26.54 -9.84
N VAL A 653 20.23 -26.53 -10.46
CA VAL A 653 18.98 -26.09 -9.83
C VAL A 653 18.39 -27.31 -9.12
N THR A 654 18.32 -27.23 -7.79
CA THR A 654 17.79 -28.31 -6.94
C THR A 654 16.31 -28.14 -6.61
N GLY A 655 15.75 -26.98 -6.94
CA GLY A 655 14.35 -26.61 -6.77
C GLY A 655 14.20 -25.08 -6.69
N PRO A 656 12.99 -24.62 -6.31
CA PRO A 656 12.76 -23.22 -5.98
C PRO A 656 13.79 -22.74 -4.96
N ARG A 657 14.19 -21.48 -5.10
CA ARG A 657 15.15 -20.78 -4.24
C ARG A 657 16.60 -21.22 -4.38
N THR A 658 16.94 -21.88 -5.49
CA THR A 658 18.34 -22.09 -5.86
C THR A 658 19.05 -20.74 -5.94
N GLN A 659 20.17 -20.60 -5.22
CA GLN A 659 20.96 -19.38 -5.20
C GLN A 659 22.18 -19.48 -6.12
N VAL A 660 22.47 -18.39 -6.82
CA VAL A 660 23.68 -18.21 -7.63
C VAL A 660 24.37 -16.91 -7.26
N SER A 661 25.68 -16.87 -7.41
CA SER A 661 26.51 -15.70 -7.12
C SER A 661 27.45 -15.39 -8.28
N PHE A 662 27.67 -14.12 -8.54
CA PHE A 662 28.55 -13.63 -9.59
C PHE A 662 29.02 -12.21 -9.27
N ARG A 663 29.95 -11.68 -10.07
CA ARG A 663 30.47 -10.33 -9.89
C ARG A 663 30.24 -9.49 -11.14
N ILE A 664 29.98 -8.21 -10.95
CA ILE A 664 29.89 -7.25 -12.05
C ILE A 664 30.76 -6.03 -11.77
N ALA A 665 31.46 -5.59 -12.81
CA ALA A 665 32.25 -4.37 -12.79
C ALA A 665 31.33 -3.13 -12.72
N PRO A 666 31.79 -2.02 -12.12
CA PRO A 666 31.05 -0.77 -12.08
C PRO A 666 30.83 -0.21 -13.49
N ARG A 667 29.73 0.50 -13.69
CA ARG A 667 29.38 1.27 -14.91
C ARG A 667 29.41 0.46 -16.20
N ASN A 668 29.02 -0.80 -16.11
CA ASN A 668 28.91 -1.71 -17.24
C ASN A 668 27.52 -2.36 -17.22
N LEU A 669 26.91 -2.47 -18.41
CA LEU A 669 25.70 -3.25 -18.58
C LEU A 669 26.09 -4.73 -18.77
N TYR A 670 25.41 -5.60 -18.03
CA TYR A 670 25.57 -7.05 -18.12
C TYR A 670 24.27 -7.71 -18.56
N LYS A 671 24.38 -8.73 -19.41
CA LYS A 671 23.30 -9.69 -19.66
C LYS A 671 23.58 -10.94 -18.84
N PHE A 672 22.65 -11.29 -17.97
CA PHE A 672 22.68 -12.49 -17.14
C PHE A 672 21.62 -13.48 -17.67
N GLN A 673 22.01 -14.72 -17.93
CA GLN A 673 21.12 -15.75 -18.44
C GLN A 673 21.37 -17.09 -17.75
N LEU A 674 20.28 -17.84 -17.54
CA LEU A 674 20.29 -19.25 -17.20
C LEU A 674 19.48 -20.01 -18.24
N ARG A 675 20.09 -21.03 -18.84
CA ARG A 675 19.44 -21.90 -19.83
C ARG A 675 19.61 -23.34 -19.40
N LYS A 676 18.53 -24.11 -19.38
CA LYS A 676 18.59 -25.55 -19.10
C LYS A 676 19.50 -26.21 -20.14
N SER A 677 20.47 -27.00 -19.67
CA SER A 677 21.45 -27.72 -20.50
C SER A 677 20.84 -28.90 -21.22
#